data_AF-A0A3P6VE48-F1
#
_entry.id   AF-A0A3P6VE48-F1
#
_cell.length_a   1.000
_cell.length_b   1.000
_cell.length_c   1.000
_cell.angle_alpha   90.00
_cell.angle_beta   90.00
_cell.angle_gamma   90.00
#
_symmetry.space_group_name_H-M   'P 1'
#
loop_
_entity.id
_entity.type
_entity.pdbx_description
1 polymer ?
#
loop_
_entity_poly.entity_id
_entity_poly.type
_entity_poly.pdbx_seq_one_letter_code
_entity_poly.pdbx_strand_id
1 'polypeptide(L)'
;MDLRTCADGVRSAIEQEDYELAARHIHKFLTLDTTIFQVGDRGEAKDMAQSMGKSYDILHEASNEMKTIIEKRFDHAVIDGDLASIQRFFKLFPLLNEHAKGIKRIGDYLCAEIHQFAERNYKVMLAGGTDDKRISVLYADALTMLFEGIAREIQVYEPLIVSSYGPDKLLSLIEILQRECDKEAERIIDAFIKNRQFDNKAKMIDKIRRNEDKYVLDKIDTLELDVLLSEVTLMHTRTHIYWRYLRRRLNLANMKIDEQQKELGEDCMDDENKRLLEEAKAKQKRERSNKLDDLVLRSVLGTRMQELLGQYVLMEQFYMTESVAKAMIIDFKEVDSLTSSMLDDVFFIIRKCVRRSLSSSSVDCTCAVLNNGVTALEADFLKYIFQGIKSGYPGAGWTAEAYQTAQTAYNVIQHGKMATDAGSEKLKEIFLTALNNVRASAVCTKTLKKGLLEDFEKHLTEVNELEKGKLENAISQLDDLVRKFDGSANVGIDKLCAAAFRPKLKPVMELYLSTTHTPSESEFADFEAEDPFMDNFIATLDRQLAAFEPLLIPINYQELLVAVCAEVSEQFERVIMKSVYNRLGGLQLDKDFRSLSSYLTNVAGWVVREKCARLSQIVSIINVDSVGEAEECFHQLQHHNLMITGDEAMKVLVLRVDLPSDAIKNASF
;
A
#
# COMPACT_ATOMS: atom_id res chain seq x y z
N MET A 1 -18.62 -67.68 13.67
CA MET A 1 -17.26 -67.25 14.04
C MET A 1 -17.37 -66.65 15.42
N ASP A 2 -16.96 -67.44 16.43
CA ASP A 2 -17.38 -67.26 17.82
C ASP A 2 -16.66 -66.12 18.55
N LEU A 3 -17.39 -65.32 19.32
CA LEU A 3 -16.79 -64.40 20.31
C LEU A 3 -15.82 -65.13 21.25
N ARG A 4 -16.07 -66.42 21.55
CA ARG A 4 -15.14 -67.28 22.31
C ARG A 4 -13.78 -67.44 21.65
N THR A 5 -13.74 -67.67 20.33
CA THR A 5 -12.47 -67.76 19.59
C THR A 5 -11.68 -66.44 19.57
N CYS A 6 -12.35 -65.29 19.65
CA CYS A 6 -11.66 -64.01 19.83
C CYS A 6 -11.18 -63.83 21.27
N ALA A 7 -11.97 -64.21 22.29
CA ALA A 7 -11.58 -64.14 23.69
C ALA A 7 -10.38 -65.05 24.03
N ASP A 8 -10.40 -66.30 23.56
CA ASP A 8 -9.32 -67.26 23.76
C ASP A 8 -8.08 -66.87 22.94
N GLY A 9 -8.28 -66.32 21.73
CA GLY A 9 -7.20 -65.79 20.88
C GLY A 9 -6.50 -64.57 21.48
N VAL A 10 -7.25 -63.65 22.12
CA VAL A 10 -6.67 -62.48 22.82
C VAL A 10 -5.86 -62.93 24.03
N ARG A 11 -6.38 -63.85 24.86
CA ARG A 11 -5.66 -64.34 26.04
C ARG A 11 -4.37 -65.08 25.67
N SER A 12 -4.43 -65.96 24.69
CA SER A 12 -3.25 -66.68 24.18
C SER A 12 -2.21 -65.73 23.57
N ALA A 13 -2.64 -64.69 22.84
CA ALA A 13 -1.73 -63.69 22.27
C ALA A 13 -1.07 -62.79 23.33
N ILE A 14 -1.78 -62.45 24.41
CA ILE A 14 -1.21 -61.72 25.56
C ILE A 14 -0.17 -62.59 26.28
N GLU A 15 -0.45 -63.88 26.48
CA GLU A 15 0.50 -64.84 27.09
C GLU A 15 1.75 -65.08 26.23
N GLN A 16 1.63 -64.98 24.91
CA GLN A 16 2.74 -65.10 23.96
C GLN A 16 3.49 -63.78 23.69
N GLU A 17 3.13 -62.70 24.38
CA GLU A 17 3.64 -61.33 24.15
C GLU A 17 3.46 -60.81 22.70
N ASP A 18 2.56 -61.42 21.91
CA ASP A 18 2.21 -60.94 20.57
C ASP A 18 1.10 -59.88 20.65
N TYR A 19 1.52 -58.67 21.00
CA TYR A 19 0.65 -57.54 21.21
C TYR A 19 -0.08 -57.06 19.93
N GLU A 20 0.47 -57.35 18.75
CA GLU A 20 -0.13 -56.95 17.47
C GLU A 20 -1.32 -57.85 17.12
N LEU A 21 -1.15 -59.16 17.29
CA LEU A 21 -2.22 -60.13 17.07
C LEU A 21 -3.36 -59.89 18.07
N ALA A 22 -3.02 -59.69 19.35
CA ALA A 22 -3.98 -59.34 20.40
C ALA A 22 -4.78 -58.08 20.05
N ALA A 23 -4.11 -57.00 19.62
CA ALA A 23 -4.77 -55.75 19.25
C ALA A 23 -5.68 -55.91 18.02
N ARG A 24 -5.34 -56.75 17.03
CA ARG A 24 -6.21 -57.04 15.87
C ARG A 24 -7.48 -57.79 16.28
N HIS A 25 -7.35 -58.77 17.17
CA HIS A 25 -8.50 -59.51 17.68
C HIS A 25 -9.43 -58.60 18.52
N ILE A 26 -8.86 -57.69 19.33
CA ILE A 26 -9.63 -56.68 20.07
C ILE A 26 -10.27 -55.67 19.13
N HIS A 27 -9.57 -55.20 18.09
CA HIS A 27 -10.13 -54.26 17.11
C HIS A 27 -11.33 -54.86 16.36
N LYS A 28 -11.23 -56.13 15.94
CA LYS A 28 -12.34 -56.87 15.34
C LYS A 28 -13.52 -57.01 16.29
N PHE A 29 -13.26 -57.20 17.58
CA PHE A 29 -14.30 -57.21 18.60
C PHE A 29 -14.98 -55.83 18.75
N LEU A 30 -14.21 -54.74 18.89
CA LEU A 30 -14.75 -53.38 19.04
C LEU A 30 -15.57 -52.91 17.82
N THR A 31 -15.18 -53.33 16.61
CA THR A 31 -15.93 -53.05 15.38
C THR A 31 -17.21 -53.89 15.27
N LEU A 32 -17.18 -55.15 15.71
CA LEU A 32 -18.38 -55.99 15.83
C LEU A 32 -19.35 -55.43 16.88
N ASP A 33 -18.86 -54.91 18.01
CA ASP A 33 -19.67 -54.30 19.06
C ASP A 33 -20.45 -53.07 18.54
N THR A 34 -19.80 -52.19 17.76
CA THR A 34 -20.48 -51.04 17.14
C THR A 34 -21.57 -51.43 16.12
N THR A 35 -21.38 -52.53 15.38
CA THR A 35 -22.37 -52.99 14.39
C THR A 35 -23.51 -53.78 15.03
N ILE A 36 -23.24 -54.55 16.08
CA ILE A 36 -24.25 -55.30 16.85
C ILE A 36 -25.15 -54.34 17.63
N PHE A 37 -24.64 -53.23 18.17
CA PHE A 37 -25.49 -52.20 18.80
C PHE A 37 -26.37 -51.44 17.79
N GLN A 38 -25.90 -51.20 16.57
CA GLN A 38 -26.72 -50.61 15.49
C GLN A 38 -27.81 -51.57 14.97
N VAL A 39 -27.59 -52.88 15.05
CA VAL A 39 -28.55 -53.92 14.62
C VAL A 39 -29.47 -54.37 15.76
N GLY A 40 -29.03 -54.23 17.02
CA GLY A 40 -29.75 -54.64 18.23
C GLY A 40 -31.02 -53.84 18.55
N ASP A 41 -31.29 -52.75 17.82
CA ASP A 41 -32.55 -52.01 17.88
C ASP A 41 -33.71 -52.73 17.14
N ARG A 42 -33.44 -53.87 16.50
CA ARG A 42 -34.46 -54.82 16.00
C ARG A 42 -34.40 -56.08 16.85
N GLY A 43 -35.17 -56.04 17.94
CA GLY A 43 -35.15 -57.02 19.00
C GLY A 43 -35.37 -58.46 18.54
N GLU A 44 -34.50 -59.35 19.00
CA GLU A 44 -34.77 -60.75 19.35
C GLU A 44 -33.45 -61.40 19.81
N ALA A 45 -33.29 -61.66 21.12
CA ALA A 45 -32.51 -62.78 21.68
C ALA A 45 -32.32 -62.62 23.20
N LYS A 46 -33.27 -63.10 24.02
CA LYS A 46 -33.13 -63.12 25.49
C LYS A 46 -32.39 -64.36 26.05
N ASP A 47 -32.23 -65.43 25.25
CA ASP A 47 -31.63 -66.70 25.72
C ASP A 47 -30.17 -66.94 25.28
N MET A 48 -29.58 -66.06 24.46
CA MET A 48 -28.12 -66.06 24.17
C MET A 48 -27.29 -65.20 25.13
N ALA A 49 -27.92 -64.57 26.13
CA ALA A 49 -27.33 -63.50 26.93
C ALA A 49 -26.27 -63.98 27.96
N GLN A 50 -26.38 -65.19 28.52
CA GLN A 50 -25.51 -65.61 29.64
C GLN A 50 -24.13 -66.15 29.21
N SER A 51 -24.03 -66.84 28.07
CA SER A 51 -22.75 -67.30 27.52
C SER A 51 -22.01 -66.21 26.74
N MET A 52 -22.74 -65.31 26.08
CA MET A 52 -22.15 -64.14 25.46
C MET A 52 -21.70 -63.13 26.51
N GLY A 53 -22.48 -62.85 27.56
CA GLY A 53 -22.10 -61.93 28.64
C GLY A 53 -20.74 -62.24 29.28
N LYS A 54 -20.48 -63.51 29.65
CA LYS A 54 -19.15 -63.90 30.19
C LYS A 54 -18.01 -63.68 29.20
N SER A 55 -18.24 -63.93 27.91
CA SER A 55 -17.21 -63.72 26.87
C SER A 55 -16.97 -62.22 26.63
N TYR A 56 -18.02 -61.39 26.74
CA TYR A 56 -17.94 -59.93 26.70
C TYR A 56 -17.17 -59.36 27.90
N ASP A 57 -17.45 -59.82 29.12
CA ASP A 57 -16.75 -59.39 30.33
C ASP A 57 -15.26 -59.75 30.26
N ILE A 58 -14.94 -60.98 29.82
CA ILE A 58 -13.55 -61.44 29.63
C ILE A 58 -12.83 -60.60 28.57
N LEU A 59 -13.50 -60.23 27.47
CA LEU A 59 -12.92 -59.40 26.42
C LEU A 59 -12.72 -57.95 26.87
N HIS A 60 -13.62 -57.41 27.70
CA HIS A 60 -13.44 -56.09 28.30
C HIS A 60 -12.29 -56.06 29.31
N GLU A 61 -12.19 -57.09 30.16
CA GLU A 61 -11.09 -57.25 31.11
C GLU A 61 -9.75 -57.38 30.37
N ALA A 62 -9.67 -58.25 29.36
CA ALA A 62 -8.49 -58.41 28.53
C ALA A 62 -8.13 -57.13 27.74
N SER A 63 -9.14 -56.38 27.26
CA SER A 63 -8.92 -55.07 26.60
C SER A 63 -8.34 -54.03 27.57
N ASN A 64 -8.83 -53.97 28.81
CA ASN A 64 -8.31 -53.05 29.83
C ASN A 64 -6.90 -53.44 30.30
N GLU A 65 -6.63 -54.73 30.45
CA GLU A 65 -5.31 -55.26 30.74
C GLU A 65 -4.32 -54.90 29.62
N MET A 66 -4.72 -55.15 28.37
CA MET A 66 -3.92 -54.84 27.18
C MET A 66 -3.61 -53.34 27.05
N LYS A 67 -4.60 -52.47 27.33
CA LYS A 67 -4.39 -51.02 27.39
C LYS A 67 -3.33 -50.65 28.42
N THR A 68 -3.42 -51.21 29.63
CA THR A 68 -2.47 -50.92 30.71
C THR A 68 -1.05 -51.41 30.37
N ILE A 69 -0.92 -52.58 29.73
CA ILE A 69 0.37 -53.12 29.30
C ILE A 69 0.98 -52.24 28.21
N ILE A 70 0.22 -51.88 27.17
CA ILE A 70 0.72 -51.01 26.10
C ILE A 70 1.13 -49.64 26.63
N GLU A 71 0.35 -49.05 27.54
CA GLU A 71 0.69 -47.78 28.17
C GLU A 71 2.03 -47.86 28.92
N LYS A 72 2.23 -48.87 29.76
CA LYS A 72 3.49 -49.05 30.50
C LYS A 72 4.68 -49.35 29.58
N ARG A 73 4.48 -50.20 28.56
CA ARG A 73 5.55 -50.56 27.61
C ARG A 73 5.93 -49.38 26.72
N PHE A 74 4.96 -48.55 26.34
CA PHE A 74 5.22 -47.29 25.63
C PHE A 74 6.05 -46.34 26.49
N ASP A 75 5.69 -46.15 27.76
CA ASP A 75 6.44 -45.27 28.67
C ASP A 75 7.87 -45.76 28.91
N HIS A 76 8.06 -47.08 29.05
CA HIS A 76 9.39 -47.68 29.10
C HIS A 76 10.18 -47.44 27.80
N ALA A 77 9.57 -47.64 26.64
CA ALA A 77 10.22 -47.40 25.35
C ALA A 77 10.63 -45.93 25.16
N VAL A 78 9.83 -44.99 25.70
CA VAL A 78 10.16 -43.56 25.73
C VAL A 78 11.38 -43.28 26.62
N ILE A 79 11.46 -43.90 27.79
CA ILE A 79 12.61 -43.75 28.71
C ILE A 79 13.88 -44.34 28.09
N ASP A 80 13.78 -45.49 27.42
CA ASP A 80 14.90 -46.19 26.80
C ASP A 80 15.34 -45.56 25.46
N GLY A 81 14.56 -44.61 24.92
CA GLY A 81 14.84 -43.93 23.66
C GLY A 81 14.71 -44.82 22.41
N ASP A 82 13.99 -45.94 22.50
CA ASP A 82 13.83 -46.87 21.39
C ASP A 82 12.72 -46.42 20.42
N LEU A 83 13.13 -45.69 19.39
CA LEU A 83 12.26 -45.20 18.32
C LEU A 83 11.44 -46.30 17.64
N ALA A 84 11.99 -47.52 17.49
CA ALA A 84 11.29 -48.60 16.81
C ALA A 84 10.14 -49.13 17.67
N SER A 85 10.38 -49.32 18.97
CA SER A 85 9.35 -49.72 19.93
C SER A 85 8.30 -48.63 20.13
N ILE A 86 8.69 -47.35 20.20
CA ILE A 86 7.75 -46.22 20.28
C ILE A 86 6.79 -46.24 19.07
N GLN A 87 7.33 -46.33 17.85
CA GLN A 87 6.49 -46.39 16.64
C GLN A 87 5.61 -47.64 16.59
N ARG A 88 6.11 -48.78 17.06
CA ARG A 88 5.38 -50.05 17.10
C ARG A 88 4.18 -49.97 18.05
N PHE A 89 4.40 -49.60 19.31
CA PHE A 89 3.32 -49.46 20.30
C PHE A 89 2.37 -48.32 19.95
N PHE A 90 2.86 -47.25 19.32
CA PHE A 90 2.02 -46.15 18.85
C PHE A 90 0.96 -46.61 17.82
N LYS A 91 1.26 -47.60 16.96
CA LYS A 91 0.28 -48.16 16.01
C LYS A 91 -0.83 -48.98 16.68
N LEU A 92 -0.67 -49.38 17.94
CA LEU A 92 -1.61 -50.25 18.64
C LEU A 92 -2.74 -49.48 19.34
N PHE A 93 -2.52 -48.24 19.77
CA PHE A 93 -3.58 -47.43 20.41
C PHE A 93 -4.83 -47.22 19.53
N PRO A 94 -4.73 -46.98 18.21
CA PRO A 94 -5.90 -46.93 17.32
C PRO A 94 -6.71 -48.22 17.30
N LEU A 95 -6.03 -49.37 17.31
CA LEU A 95 -6.67 -50.68 17.29
C LEU A 95 -7.50 -50.92 18.56
N LEU A 96 -7.10 -50.30 19.67
CA LEU A 96 -7.80 -50.32 20.96
C LEU A 96 -8.85 -49.20 21.13
N ASN A 97 -9.12 -48.41 20.08
CA ASN A 97 -10.00 -47.24 20.10
C ASN A 97 -9.57 -46.14 21.10
N GLU A 98 -8.27 -46.05 21.43
CA GLU A 98 -7.68 -45.09 22.38
C GLU A 98 -6.85 -44.03 21.65
N HIS A 99 -7.39 -43.50 20.56
CA HIS A 99 -6.70 -42.54 19.68
C HIS A 99 -6.20 -41.29 20.43
N ALA A 100 -6.98 -40.76 21.37
CA ALA A 100 -6.63 -39.55 22.11
C ALA A 100 -5.45 -39.75 23.07
N LYS A 101 -5.40 -40.90 23.77
CA LYS A 101 -4.30 -41.21 24.70
C LYS A 101 -2.99 -41.44 23.97
N GLY A 102 -3.02 -42.16 22.84
CA GLY A 102 -1.84 -42.37 22.01
C GLY A 102 -1.23 -41.04 21.53
N ILE A 103 -2.07 -40.15 20.98
CA ILE A 103 -1.64 -38.83 20.51
C ILE A 103 -1.12 -37.95 21.65
N LYS A 104 -1.73 -38.02 22.83
CA LYS A 104 -1.24 -37.29 24.00
C LYS A 104 0.15 -37.77 24.42
N ARG A 105 0.37 -39.09 24.54
CA ARG A 105 1.66 -39.65 24.96
C ARG A 105 2.79 -39.37 23.97
N ILE A 106 2.55 -39.49 22.66
CA ILE A 106 3.55 -39.09 21.67
C ILE A 106 3.78 -37.58 21.67
N GLY A 107 2.71 -36.79 21.88
CA GLY A 107 2.81 -35.34 22.05
C GLY A 107 3.69 -34.96 23.23
N ASP A 108 3.48 -35.58 24.40
CA ASP A 108 4.27 -35.34 25.61
C ASP A 108 5.76 -35.70 25.41
N TYR A 109 6.04 -36.84 24.73
CA TYR A 109 7.41 -37.23 24.35
C TYR A 109 8.06 -36.19 23.42
N LEU A 110 7.35 -35.80 22.35
CA LEU A 110 7.85 -34.82 21.39
C LEU A 110 8.06 -33.45 22.03
N CYS A 111 7.19 -33.02 22.95
CA CYS A 111 7.39 -31.80 23.72
C CYS A 111 8.68 -31.84 24.55
N ALA A 112 9.01 -32.99 25.17
CA ALA A 112 10.26 -33.13 25.92
C ALA A 112 11.50 -33.04 25.01
N GLU A 113 11.47 -33.65 23.83
CA GLU A 113 12.56 -33.55 22.84
C GLU A 113 12.71 -32.12 22.30
N ILE A 114 11.59 -31.46 21.96
CA ILE A 114 11.56 -30.07 21.52
C ILE A 114 12.13 -29.16 22.60
N HIS A 115 11.74 -29.36 23.87
CA HIS A 115 12.28 -28.58 24.99
C HIS A 115 13.79 -28.74 25.14
N GLN A 116 14.31 -29.98 25.10
CA GLN A 116 15.76 -30.22 25.18
C GLN A 116 16.55 -29.59 24.02
N PHE A 117 16.00 -29.62 22.82
CA PHE A 117 16.59 -28.97 21.65
C PHE A 117 16.49 -27.45 21.72
N ALA A 118 15.33 -26.91 22.11
CA ALA A 118 15.10 -25.48 22.28
C ALA A 118 16.02 -24.89 23.36
N GLU A 119 16.21 -25.60 24.48
CA GLU A 119 17.12 -25.17 25.56
C GLU A 119 18.58 -25.11 25.09
N ARG A 120 19.02 -26.04 24.23
CA ARG A 120 20.34 -25.98 23.60
C ARG A 120 20.47 -24.76 22.70
N ASN A 121 19.48 -24.50 21.85
CA ASN A 121 19.48 -23.35 20.95
C ASN A 121 19.43 -22.03 21.74
N TYR A 122 18.65 -21.97 22.82
CA TYR A 122 18.54 -20.81 23.68
C TYR A 122 19.88 -20.47 24.36
N LYS A 123 20.63 -21.47 24.81
CA LYS A 123 21.98 -21.28 25.36
C LYS A 123 22.96 -20.72 24.31
N VAL A 124 22.91 -21.23 23.08
CA VAL A 124 23.72 -20.70 21.96
C VAL A 124 23.35 -19.25 21.65
N MET A 125 22.06 -18.93 21.65
CA MET A 125 21.56 -17.56 21.47
C MET A 125 22.09 -16.63 22.56
N LEU A 126 22.00 -17.02 23.84
CA LEU A 126 22.53 -16.23 24.96
C LEU A 126 24.05 -16.02 24.89
N ALA A 127 24.78 -16.95 24.29
CA ALA A 127 26.22 -16.83 24.08
C ALA A 127 26.60 -15.90 22.90
N GLY A 128 25.62 -15.32 22.19
CA GLY A 128 25.85 -14.40 21.07
C GLY A 128 25.70 -15.03 19.68
N GLY A 129 25.31 -16.30 19.59
CA GLY A 129 25.19 -17.03 18.34
C GLY A 129 26.51 -17.65 17.88
N THR A 130 26.51 -18.18 16.66
CA THR A 130 27.68 -18.88 16.07
C THR A 130 28.39 -18.05 15.00
N ASP A 131 27.77 -16.97 14.50
CA ASP A 131 28.29 -16.11 13.45
C ASP A 131 28.18 -14.63 13.84
N ASP A 132 29.33 -13.97 14.02
CA ASP A 132 29.42 -12.55 14.37
C ASP A 132 28.71 -11.64 13.35
N LYS A 133 28.60 -12.05 12.08
CA LYS A 133 27.92 -11.27 11.04
C LYS A 133 26.40 -11.30 11.15
N ARG A 134 25.85 -12.23 11.94
CA ARG A 134 24.41 -12.44 12.10
C ARG A 134 23.88 -12.01 13.46
N ILE A 135 24.69 -11.32 14.26
CA ILE A 135 24.28 -10.80 15.57
C ILE A 135 23.04 -9.90 15.45
N SER A 136 22.88 -9.16 14.34
CA SER A 136 21.73 -8.30 14.07
C SER A 136 20.41 -9.04 13.77
N VAL A 137 20.46 -10.36 13.59
CA VAL A 137 19.30 -11.22 13.31
C VAL A 137 19.24 -12.44 14.24
N LEU A 138 19.99 -12.38 15.35
CA LEU A 138 20.20 -13.47 16.29
C LEU A 138 18.88 -14.08 16.80
N TYR A 139 17.89 -13.25 17.13
CA TYR A 139 16.63 -13.72 17.69
C TYR A 139 15.72 -14.31 16.62
N ALA A 140 15.75 -13.76 15.41
CA ALA A 140 15.05 -14.32 14.27
C ALA A 140 15.62 -15.70 13.86
N ASP A 141 16.94 -15.87 13.94
CA ASP A 141 17.60 -17.15 13.69
C ASP A 141 17.26 -18.18 14.78
N ALA A 142 17.23 -17.78 16.04
CA ALA A 142 16.81 -18.65 17.14
C ALA A 142 15.36 -19.15 16.96
N LEU A 143 14.43 -18.27 16.57
CA LEU A 143 13.06 -18.66 16.21
C LEU A 143 13.03 -19.61 15.00
N THR A 144 13.88 -19.35 13.99
CA THR A 144 13.99 -20.23 12.82
C THR A 144 14.40 -21.65 13.23
N MET A 145 15.42 -21.78 14.07
CA MET A 145 15.88 -23.08 14.57
C MET A 145 14.79 -23.80 15.37
N LEU A 146 14.05 -23.07 16.22
CA LEU A 146 12.90 -23.62 16.95
C LEU A 146 11.83 -24.16 15.99
N PHE A 147 11.39 -23.34 15.02
CA PHE A 147 10.35 -23.73 14.07
C PHE A 147 10.78 -24.88 13.17
N GLU A 148 12.03 -24.91 12.71
CA GLU A 148 12.58 -26.01 11.92
C GLU A 148 12.67 -27.31 12.73
N GLY A 149 13.02 -27.23 14.01
CA GLY A 149 13.02 -28.38 14.91
C GLY A 149 11.62 -28.98 15.05
N ILE A 150 10.62 -28.16 15.36
CA ILE A 150 9.22 -28.60 15.48
C ILE A 150 8.70 -29.15 14.14
N ALA A 151 9.02 -28.47 13.04
CA ALA A 151 8.62 -28.91 11.70
C ALA A 151 9.19 -30.29 11.34
N ARG A 152 10.44 -30.57 11.74
CA ARG A 152 11.11 -31.86 11.55
C ARG A 152 10.42 -32.97 12.32
N GLU A 153 10.09 -32.75 13.59
CA GLU A 153 9.37 -33.74 14.40
C GLU A 153 8.00 -34.06 13.80
N ILE A 154 7.24 -33.03 13.39
CA ILE A 154 5.96 -33.22 12.69
C ILE A 154 6.17 -34.04 11.41
N GLN A 155 7.21 -33.75 10.63
CA GLN A 155 7.48 -34.45 9.37
C GLN A 155 7.80 -35.93 9.57
N VAL A 156 8.47 -36.32 10.66
CA VAL A 156 8.80 -37.72 10.96
C VAL A 156 7.55 -38.52 11.34
N TYR A 157 6.67 -37.95 12.17
CA TYR A 157 5.50 -38.66 12.70
C TYR A 157 4.22 -38.49 11.86
N GLU A 158 4.17 -37.53 10.93
CA GLU A 158 3.02 -37.30 10.02
C GLU A 158 2.58 -38.57 9.28
N PRO A 159 3.45 -39.33 8.57
CA PRO A 159 2.99 -40.50 7.81
C PRO A 159 2.36 -41.57 8.69
N LEU A 160 2.85 -41.71 9.91
CA LEU A 160 2.38 -42.69 10.89
C LEU A 160 0.99 -42.31 11.44
N ILE A 161 0.79 -41.02 11.74
CA ILE A 161 -0.49 -40.51 12.26
C ILE A 161 -1.55 -40.54 11.17
N VAL A 162 -1.23 -40.08 9.96
CA VAL A 162 -2.19 -40.06 8.84
C VAL A 162 -2.62 -41.49 8.49
N SER A 163 -1.70 -42.45 8.46
CA SER A 163 -2.03 -43.86 8.15
C SER A 163 -2.78 -44.60 9.25
N SER A 164 -2.47 -44.33 10.53
CA SER A 164 -2.98 -45.16 11.64
C SER A 164 -4.09 -44.50 12.47
N TYR A 165 -4.16 -43.17 12.50
CA TYR A 165 -5.10 -42.40 13.34
C TYR A 165 -6.04 -41.48 12.54
N GLY A 166 -5.68 -41.15 11.30
CA GLY A 166 -6.39 -40.20 10.47
C GLY A 166 -5.95 -38.74 10.66
N PRO A 167 -6.49 -37.82 9.83
CA PRO A 167 -6.01 -36.44 9.68
C PRO A 167 -6.43 -35.56 10.87
N ASP A 168 -7.57 -35.86 11.48
CA ASP A 168 -8.14 -35.06 12.56
C ASP A 168 -7.26 -35.14 13.81
N LYS A 169 -6.49 -36.23 13.94
CA LYS A 169 -5.52 -36.45 15.01
C LYS A 169 -4.19 -35.76 14.75
N LEU A 170 -3.86 -35.43 13.49
CA LEU A 170 -2.71 -34.58 13.18
C LEU A 170 -2.92 -33.16 13.74
N LEU A 171 -4.13 -32.61 13.60
CA LEU A 171 -4.48 -31.32 14.20
C LEU A 171 -4.37 -31.35 15.73
N SER A 172 -4.79 -32.45 16.37
CA SER A 172 -4.64 -32.64 17.82
C SER A 172 -3.17 -32.68 18.25
N LEU A 173 -2.28 -33.30 17.47
CA LEU A 173 -0.84 -33.25 17.74
C LEU A 173 -0.29 -31.84 17.59
N ILE A 174 -0.65 -31.14 16.50
CA ILE A 174 -0.23 -29.73 16.28
C ILE A 174 -0.66 -28.86 17.46
N GLU A 175 -1.85 -29.06 18.03
CA GLU A 175 -2.30 -28.34 19.22
C GLU A 175 -1.41 -28.56 20.44
N ILE A 176 -0.96 -29.79 20.68
CA ILE A 176 -0.07 -30.11 21.80
C ILE A 176 1.31 -29.46 21.57
N LEU A 177 1.87 -29.62 20.37
CA LEU A 177 3.19 -29.08 20.03
C LEU A 177 3.20 -27.54 19.99
N GLN A 178 2.10 -26.91 19.58
CA GLN A 178 1.97 -25.45 19.58
C GLN A 178 2.09 -24.86 20.99
N ARG A 179 1.59 -25.55 22.03
CA ARG A 179 1.73 -25.09 23.42
C ARG A 179 3.18 -25.07 23.88
N GLU A 180 4.00 -26.00 23.40
CA GLU A 180 5.43 -26.00 23.71
C GLU A 180 6.19 -24.98 22.86
N CYS A 181 5.81 -24.84 21.59
CA CYS A 181 6.27 -23.76 20.72
C CYS A 181 6.06 -22.38 21.36
N ASP A 182 4.86 -22.16 21.93
CA ASP A 182 4.47 -20.93 22.59
C ASP A 182 5.39 -20.58 23.77
N LYS A 183 5.67 -21.55 24.66
CA LYS A 183 6.56 -21.33 25.81
C LYS A 183 7.99 -20.97 25.38
N GLU A 184 8.54 -21.73 24.43
CA GLU A 184 9.93 -21.53 24.02
C GLU A 184 10.09 -20.27 23.16
N ALA A 185 9.10 -19.97 22.31
CA ALA A 185 9.10 -18.73 21.53
C ALA A 185 8.91 -17.49 22.43
N GLU A 186 8.05 -17.56 23.45
CA GLU A 186 7.90 -16.49 24.44
C GLU A 186 9.22 -16.18 25.15
N ARG A 187 9.97 -17.21 25.57
CA ARG A 187 11.32 -17.04 26.15
C ARG A 187 12.28 -16.30 25.22
N ILE A 188 12.27 -16.64 23.92
CA ILE A 188 13.12 -15.98 22.91
C ILE A 188 12.69 -14.52 22.71
N ILE A 189 11.39 -14.26 22.60
CA ILE A 189 10.83 -12.92 22.42
C ILE A 189 11.11 -12.03 23.64
N ASP A 190 10.98 -12.54 24.85
CA ASP A 190 11.28 -11.80 26.07
C ASP A 190 12.77 -11.45 26.17
N ALA A 191 13.64 -12.38 25.78
CA ALA A 191 15.07 -12.11 25.67
C ALA A 191 15.38 -11.03 24.62
N PHE A 192 14.68 -11.03 23.49
CA PHE A 192 14.77 -9.97 22.47
C PHE A 192 14.35 -8.61 23.04
N ILE A 193 13.15 -8.52 23.61
CA ILE A 193 12.60 -7.26 24.16
C ILE A 193 13.52 -6.69 25.23
N LYS A 194 14.06 -7.55 26.11
CA LYS A 194 14.96 -7.14 27.20
C LYS A 194 16.32 -6.67 26.67
N ASN A 195 16.97 -7.45 25.82
CA ASN A 195 18.34 -7.18 25.40
C ASN A 195 18.43 -6.06 24.35
N ARG A 196 17.44 -5.96 23.46
CA ARG A 196 17.33 -4.87 22.46
C ARG A 196 16.61 -3.63 22.99
N GLN A 197 16.09 -3.71 24.23
CA GLN A 197 15.34 -2.64 24.89
C GLN A 197 14.15 -2.13 24.06
N PHE A 198 13.47 -3.03 23.35
CA PHE A 198 12.46 -2.70 22.34
C PHE A 198 11.32 -1.85 22.93
N ASP A 199 10.74 -2.29 24.06
CA ASP A 199 9.68 -1.57 24.78
C ASP A 199 10.11 -0.17 25.24
N ASN A 200 11.37 -0.03 25.68
CA ASN A 200 11.89 1.24 26.17
C ASN A 200 12.03 2.24 25.02
N LYS A 201 12.51 1.79 23.86
CA LYS A 201 12.61 2.60 22.64
C LYS A 201 11.22 3.03 22.15
N ALA A 202 10.24 2.12 22.13
CA ALA A 202 8.87 2.45 21.76
C ALA A 202 8.24 3.50 22.70
N LYS A 203 8.41 3.35 24.03
CA LYS A 203 7.92 4.32 25.02
C LYS A 203 8.62 5.67 24.90
N MET A 204 9.90 5.68 24.58
CA MET A 204 10.66 6.91 24.36
C MET A 204 10.17 7.65 23.12
N ILE A 205 9.92 6.92 22.02
CA ILE A 205 9.36 7.48 20.78
C ILE A 205 7.97 8.07 21.02
N ASP A 206 7.09 7.38 21.76
CA ASP A 206 5.76 7.92 22.08
C ASP A 206 5.85 9.21 22.92
N LYS A 207 6.85 9.34 23.81
CA LYS A 207 7.10 10.58 24.55
C LYS A 207 7.62 11.71 23.66
N ILE A 208 8.55 11.40 22.74
CA ILE A 208 9.09 12.38 21.79
C ILE A 208 7.96 12.91 20.89
N ARG A 209 7.13 12.01 20.34
CA ARG A 209 6.01 12.38 19.46
C ARG A 209 4.98 13.30 20.13
N ARG A 210 4.79 13.17 21.45
CA ARG A 210 3.85 14.02 22.21
C ARG A 210 4.45 15.37 22.60
N ASN A 211 5.78 15.50 22.68
CA ASN A 211 6.47 16.72 23.12
C ASN A 211 7.83 16.84 22.41
N GLU A 212 7.82 17.24 21.13
CA GLU A 212 9.02 17.31 20.29
C GLU A 212 10.06 18.31 20.84
N ASP A 213 9.62 19.46 21.34
CA ASP A 213 10.50 20.56 21.80
C ASP A 213 11.38 20.21 23.01
N LYS A 214 10.98 19.21 23.80
CA LYS A 214 11.65 18.89 25.08
C LYS A 214 12.78 17.86 24.96
N TYR A 215 12.79 17.05 23.90
CA TYR A 215 13.66 15.87 23.79
C TYR A 215 14.58 15.88 22.55
N VAL A 216 14.86 17.07 22.00
CA VAL A 216 15.67 17.25 20.78
C VAL A 216 17.10 16.66 20.89
N LEU A 217 17.67 16.60 22.10
CA LEU A 217 19.03 16.09 22.36
C LEU A 217 19.10 14.57 22.63
N ASP A 218 17.97 13.93 22.93
CA ASP A 218 17.84 12.49 23.23
C ASP A 218 17.38 11.70 21.99
N LYS A 219 17.72 12.14 20.78
CA LYS A 219 17.25 11.49 19.56
C LYS A 219 17.84 10.09 19.42
N ILE A 220 16.95 9.10 19.34
CA ILE A 220 17.28 7.71 19.04
C ILE A 220 17.97 7.64 17.68
N ASP A 221 19.05 6.87 17.60
CA ASP A 221 19.77 6.68 16.34
C ASP A 221 18.89 5.95 15.31
N THR A 222 18.67 6.61 14.17
CA THR A 222 17.87 6.08 13.06
C THR A 222 18.52 4.84 12.43
N LEU A 223 19.86 4.70 12.46
CA LEU A 223 20.56 3.54 11.92
C LEU A 223 20.36 2.30 12.80
N GLU A 224 20.50 2.46 14.12
CA GLU A 224 20.23 1.39 15.08
C GLU A 224 18.76 0.93 15.00
N LEU A 225 17.85 1.89 14.84
CA LEU A 225 16.43 1.64 14.68
C LEU A 225 16.13 0.87 13.37
N ASP A 226 16.82 1.18 12.27
CA ASP A 226 16.68 0.50 10.98
C ASP A 226 17.00 -1.01 11.07
N VAL A 227 18.08 -1.34 11.78
CA VAL A 227 18.51 -2.73 12.02
C VAL A 227 17.48 -3.45 12.89
N LEU A 228 17.04 -2.82 13.98
CA LEU A 228 16.08 -3.39 14.91
C LEU A 228 14.72 -3.69 14.25
N LEU A 229 14.20 -2.74 13.46
CA LEU A 229 12.95 -2.88 12.72
C LEU A 229 13.04 -4.01 11.68
N SER A 230 14.21 -4.19 11.08
CA SER A 230 14.47 -5.29 10.15
C SER A 230 14.53 -6.66 10.85
N GLU A 231 15.05 -6.74 12.07
CA GLU A 231 15.03 -7.97 12.88
C GLU A 231 13.59 -8.36 13.25
N VAL A 232 12.75 -7.39 13.65
CA VAL A 232 11.34 -7.65 14.00
C VAL A 232 10.52 -8.15 12.81
N THR A 233 10.67 -7.54 11.63
CA THR A 233 9.95 -8.02 10.44
C THR A 233 10.44 -9.39 10.01
N LEU A 234 11.73 -9.68 10.17
CA LEU A 234 12.27 -11.01 9.92
C LEU A 234 11.70 -12.06 10.88
N MET A 235 11.62 -11.77 12.19
CA MET A 235 10.95 -12.65 13.16
C MET A 235 9.54 -12.98 12.72
N HIS A 236 8.77 -11.99 12.26
CA HIS A 236 7.43 -12.18 11.69
C HIS A 236 7.44 -13.06 10.45
N THR A 237 8.34 -12.82 9.50
CA THR A 237 8.47 -13.67 8.31
C THR A 237 8.69 -15.12 8.70
N ARG A 238 9.55 -15.40 9.68
CA ARG A 238 9.85 -16.78 10.14
C ARG A 238 8.63 -17.43 10.77
N THR A 239 7.90 -16.72 11.62
CA THR A 239 6.65 -17.21 12.21
C THR A 239 5.58 -17.48 11.15
N HIS A 240 5.42 -16.58 10.17
CA HIS A 240 4.46 -16.76 9.10
C HIS A 240 4.80 -17.95 8.19
N ILE A 241 6.09 -18.16 7.87
CA ILE A 241 6.56 -19.34 7.13
C ILE A 241 6.22 -20.63 7.89
N TYR A 242 6.41 -20.65 9.21
CA TYR A 242 6.03 -21.78 10.06
C TYR A 242 4.52 -22.05 10.03
N TRP A 243 3.69 -21.01 10.14
CA TRP A 243 2.23 -21.16 10.04
C TRP A 243 1.79 -21.69 8.67
N ARG A 244 2.38 -21.16 7.59
CA ARG A 244 2.15 -21.66 6.24
C ARG A 244 2.58 -23.12 6.07
N TYR A 245 3.69 -23.50 6.72
CA TYR A 245 4.12 -24.90 6.77
C TYR A 245 3.05 -25.79 7.43
N LEU A 246 2.52 -25.40 8.60
CA LEU A 246 1.45 -26.15 9.27
C LEU A 246 0.19 -26.28 8.40
N ARG A 247 -0.24 -25.18 7.75
CA ARG A 247 -1.38 -25.18 6.81
C ARG A 247 -1.14 -26.15 5.65
N ARG A 248 0.04 -26.08 5.03
CA ARG A 248 0.41 -26.97 3.92
C ARG A 248 0.40 -28.43 4.35
N ARG A 249 0.88 -28.74 5.55
CA ARG A 249 0.88 -30.11 6.10
C ARG A 249 -0.53 -30.64 6.33
N LEU A 250 -1.42 -29.83 6.92
CA LEU A 250 -2.82 -30.20 7.10
C LEU A 250 -3.51 -30.45 5.74
N ASN A 251 -3.25 -29.61 4.75
CA ASN A 251 -3.81 -29.77 3.40
C ASN A 251 -3.31 -31.05 2.71
N LEU A 252 -2.03 -31.40 2.83
CA LEU A 252 -1.49 -32.65 2.30
C LEU A 252 -2.11 -33.88 2.98
N ALA A 253 -2.32 -33.83 4.30
CA ALA A 253 -3.01 -34.91 5.02
C ALA A 253 -4.46 -35.08 4.53
N ASN A 254 -5.14 -33.98 4.20
CA ASN A 254 -6.49 -34.01 3.63
C ASN A 254 -6.51 -34.63 2.22
N MET A 255 -5.52 -34.33 1.37
CA MET A 255 -5.44 -34.87 0.01
C MET A 255 -5.22 -36.39 -0.02
N LYS A 256 -4.31 -36.91 0.81
CA LYS A 256 -4.02 -38.36 0.89
C LYS A 256 -5.26 -39.19 1.23
N ILE A 257 -6.23 -38.59 1.92
CA ILE A 257 -7.47 -39.26 2.32
C ILE A 257 -8.49 -39.22 1.20
N ASP A 258 -8.55 -38.14 0.44
CA ASP A 258 -9.37 -38.12 -0.77
C ASP A 258 -8.95 -39.24 -1.71
N GLU A 259 -7.64 -39.49 -1.85
CA GLU A 259 -7.09 -40.60 -2.64
C GLU A 259 -7.50 -41.96 -2.06
N GLN A 260 -7.27 -42.21 -0.77
CA GLN A 260 -7.64 -43.48 -0.13
C GLN A 260 -9.15 -43.75 -0.12
N GLN A 261 -9.99 -42.72 -0.01
CA GLN A 261 -11.45 -42.86 -0.04
C GLN A 261 -12.00 -43.00 -1.46
N LYS A 262 -11.33 -42.44 -2.47
CA LYS A 262 -11.66 -42.66 -3.89
C LYS A 262 -11.47 -44.12 -4.28
N GLU A 263 -10.41 -44.76 -3.80
CA GLU A 263 -10.12 -46.17 -4.06
C GLU A 263 -11.14 -47.15 -3.42
N LEU A 264 -11.89 -46.72 -2.40
CA LEU A 264 -12.74 -47.60 -1.58
C LEU A 264 -14.25 -47.53 -1.90
N GLY A 265 -14.75 -46.67 -2.80
CA GLY A 265 -16.21 -46.58 -2.94
C GLY A 265 -16.85 -45.62 -3.96
N GLU A 266 -16.19 -45.20 -5.02
CA GLU A 266 -16.85 -44.31 -6.02
C GLU A 266 -17.65 -45.05 -7.12
N ASP A 267 -17.51 -46.37 -7.24
CA ASP A 267 -18.09 -47.14 -8.37
C ASP A 267 -19.57 -47.53 -8.18
N CYS A 268 -20.18 -47.31 -7.00
CA CYS A 268 -21.54 -47.78 -6.68
C CYS A 268 -22.51 -46.70 -6.18
N MET A 269 -22.21 -45.40 -6.34
CA MET A 269 -23.08 -44.30 -5.85
C MET A 269 -23.61 -43.40 -6.97
N ASP A 270 -24.88 -42.99 -6.85
CA ASP A 270 -25.54 -42.02 -7.75
C ASP A 270 -24.90 -40.62 -7.70
N ASP A 271 -24.99 -39.87 -8.81
CA ASP A 271 -24.36 -38.55 -8.98
C ASP A 271 -24.78 -37.50 -7.94
N GLU A 272 -26.03 -37.56 -7.45
CA GLU A 272 -26.53 -36.65 -6.42
C GLU A 272 -25.90 -36.92 -5.05
N ASN A 273 -25.77 -38.19 -4.67
CA ASN A 273 -25.10 -38.60 -3.44
C ASN A 273 -23.60 -38.33 -3.48
N LYS A 274 -22.97 -38.42 -4.66
CA LYS A 274 -21.57 -38.00 -4.87
C LYS A 274 -21.38 -36.51 -4.58
N ARG A 275 -22.25 -35.64 -5.10
CA ARG A 275 -22.20 -34.18 -4.86
C ARG A 275 -22.39 -33.84 -3.38
N LEU A 276 -23.38 -34.44 -2.71
CA LEU A 276 -23.62 -34.21 -1.28
C LEU A 276 -22.43 -34.64 -0.41
N LEU A 277 -21.80 -35.77 -0.76
CA LEU A 277 -20.60 -36.26 -0.08
C LEU A 277 -19.40 -35.34 -0.30
N GLU A 278 -19.20 -34.84 -1.53
CA GLU A 278 -18.15 -33.87 -1.85
C GLU A 278 -18.34 -32.54 -1.11
N GLU A 279 -19.57 -32.02 -1.04
CA GLU A 279 -19.89 -30.81 -0.28
C GLU A 279 -19.64 -30.99 1.22
N ALA A 280 -20.04 -32.13 1.80
CA ALA A 280 -19.77 -32.47 3.19
C ALA A 280 -18.26 -32.56 3.49
N LYS A 281 -17.49 -33.21 2.60
CA LYS A 281 -16.02 -33.27 2.68
C LYS A 281 -15.38 -31.88 2.59
N ALA A 282 -15.83 -31.06 1.65
CA ALA A 282 -15.35 -29.69 1.48
C ALA A 282 -15.64 -28.81 2.70
N LYS A 283 -16.80 -29.01 3.35
CA LYS A 283 -17.14 -28.35 4.61
C LYS A 283 -16.22 -28.79 5.75
N GLN A 284 -15.99 -30.09 5.93
CA GLN A 284 -15.10 -30.62 6.96
C GLN A 284 -13.63 -30.16 6.76
N LYS A 285 -13.16 -30.04 5.51
CA LYS A 285 -11.85 -29.45 5.20
C LYS A 285 -11.76 -27.99 5.63
N ARG A 286 -12.78 -27.18 5.30
CA ARG A 286 -12.87 -25.77 5.71
C ARG A 286 -12.88 -25.61 7.23
N GLU A 287 -13.67 -26.40 7.94
CA GLU A 287 -13.73 -26.36 9.41
C GLU A 287 -12.37 -26.69 10.05
N ARG A 288 -11.61 -27.63 9.49
CA ARG A 288 -10.27 -27.96 9.99
C ARG A 288 -9.25 -26.88 9.71
N SER A 289 -9.28 -26.26 8.54
CA SER A 289 -8.43 -25.10 8.23
C SER A 289 -8.71 -23.95 9.19
N ASN A 290 -9.98 -23.63 9.42
CA ASN A 290 -10.37 -22.55 10.33
C ASN A 290 -9.95 -22.83 11.78
N LYS A 291 -10.02 -24.09 12.24
CA LYS A 291 -9.53 -24.48 13.56
C LYS A 291 -8.01 -24.31 13.68
N LEU A 292 -7.25 -24.66 12.65
CA LEU A 292 -5.80 -24.44 12.64
C LEU A 292 -5.47 -22.94 12.67
N ASP A 293 -6.20 -22.14 11.90
CA ASP A 293 -6.02 -20.68 11.89
C ASP A 293 -6.34 -20.07 13.26
N ASP A 294 -7.43 -20.49 13.91
CA ASP A 294 -7.78 -20.03 15.25
C ASP A 294 -6.72 -20.41 16.29
N LEU A 295 -6.25 -21.67 16.23
CA LEU A 295 -5.22 -22.21 17.12
C LEU A 295 -3.91 -21.43 17.01
N VAL A 296 -3.50 -21.13 15.78
CA VAL A 296 -2.24 -20.45 15.51
C VAL A 296 -2.33 -18.95 15.81
N LEU A 297 -3.42 -18.28 15.41
CA LEU A 297 -3.58 -16.84 15.61
C LEU A 297 -3.86 -16.47 17.07
N ARG A 298 -4.58 -17.31 17.82
CA ARG A 298 -4.86 -17.11 19.25
C ARG A 298 -3.83 -17.73 20.19
N SER A 299 -2.77 -18.32 19.63
CA SER A 299 -1.63 -18.81 20.41
C SER A 299 -0.91 -17.67 21.12
N VAL A 300 -0.10 -18.03 22.13
CA VAL A 300 0.76 -17.04 22.80
C VAL A 300 1.74 -16.45 21.78
N LEU A 301 2.32 -17.29 20.90
CA LEU A 301 3.18 -16.83 19.82
C LEU A 301 2.47 -15.79 18.93
N GLY A 302 1.25 -16.08 18.50
CA GLY A 302 0.44 -15.17 17.69
C GLY A 302 0.19 -13.84 18.38
N THR A 303 -0.20 -13.88 19.66
CA THR A 303 -0.45 -12.69 20.47
C THR A 303 0.81 -11.83 20.63
N ARG A 304 1.94 -12.43 20.98
CA ARG A 304 3.22 -11.73 21.17
C ARG A 304 3.73 -11.10 19.87
N MET A 305 3.55 -11.78 18.74
CA MET A 305 3.87 -11.24 17.42
C MET A 305 3.00 -10.00 17.09
N GLN A 306 1.69 -10.05 17.33
CA GLN A 306 0.82 -8.88 17.13
C GLN A 306 1.21 -7.69 18.03
N GLU A 307 1.59 -7.94 19.29
CA GLU A 307 2.08 -6.90 20.19
C GLU A 307 3.37 -6.24 19.67
N LEU A 308 4.31 -7.05 19.17
CA LEU A 308 5.53 -6.55 18.52
C LEU A 308 5.22 -5.73 17.27
N LEU A 309 4.24 -6.14 16.44
CA LEU A 309 3.82 -5.36 15.27
C LEU A 309 3.22 -4.01 15.66
N GLY A 310 2.41 -3.97 16.73
CA GLY A 310 1.83 -2.72 17.21
C GLY A 310 2.91 -1.68 17.55
N GLN A 311 3.95 -2.09 18.27
CA GLN A 311 5.09 -1.22 18.57
C GLN A 311 5.95 -0.93 17.34
N TYR A 312 6.15 -1.92 16.46
CA TYR A 312 6.87 -1.76 15.19
C TYR A 312 6.25 -0.63 14.35
N VAL A 313 4.93 -0.60 14.15
CA VAL A 313 4.28 0.44 13.31
C VAL A 313 4.56 1.84 13.85
N LEU A 314 4.53 2.02 15.17
CA LEU A 314 4.85 3.30 15.82
C LEU A 314 6.32 3.69 15.62
N MET A 315 7.24 2.74 15.77
CA MET A 315 8.68 2.97 15.61
C MET A 315 9.06 3.20 14.13
N GLU A 316 8.42 2.47 13.21
CA GLU A 316 8.55 2.60 11.77
C GLU A 316 8.09 3.99 11.30
N GLN A 317 6.96 4.47 11.82
CA GLN A 317 6.47 5.82 11.55
C GLN A 317 7.50 6.88 11.96
N PHE A 318 8.03 6.78 13.18
CA PHE A 318 9.05 7.72 13.67
C PHE A 318 10.33 7.68 12.83
N TYR A 319 10.83 6.47 12.52
CA TYR A 319 11.99 6.29 11.63
C TYR A 319 11.75 6.97 10.27
N MET A 320 10.57 6.77 9.69
CA MET A 320 10.20 7.32 8.39
C MET A 320 10.18 8.85 8.43
N THR A 321 9.46 9.46 9.38
CA THR A 321 9.36 10.93 9.51
C THR A 321 10.73 11.58 9.73
N GLU A 322 11.55 11.04 10.65
CA GLU A 322 12.88 11.60 10.91
C GLU A 322 13.83 11.42 9.72
N SER A 323 13.76 10.28 9.02
CA SER A 323 14.61 10.03 7.84
C SER A 323 14.22 10.95 6.68
N VAL A 324 12.92 11.15 6.45
CA VAL A 324 12.40 12.10 5.45
C VAL A 324 12.81 13.52 5.80
N ALA A 325 12.66 13.94 7.05
CA ALA A 325 13.10 15.27 7.49
C ALA A 325 14.61 15.49 7.29
N LYS A 326 15.45 14.49 7.60
CA LYS A 326 16.89 14.54 7.34
C LYS A 326 17.20 14.66 5.85
N ALA A 327 16.53 13.88 4.99
CA ALA A 327 16.70 13.97 3.53
C ALA A 327 16.34 15.37 3.01
N MET A 328 15.32 16.01 3.58
CA MET A 328 14.91 17.36 3.22
C MET A 328 15.92 18.44 3.65
N ILE A 329 16.62 18.24 4.77
CA ILE A 329 17.64 19.18 5.28
C ILE A 329 18.94 19.09 4.46
N ILE A 330 19.32 17.88 4.02
CA ILE A 330 20.56 17.64 3.25
C ILE A 330 20.37 18.00 1.77
N ASP A 331 19.14 18.31 1.37
CA ASP A 331 18.73 18.59 -0.01
C ASP A 331 19.77 19.39 -0.81
N PHE A 332 20.09 18.85 -1.99
CA PHE A 332 21.07 19.41 -2.90
C PHE A 332 20.55 19.34 -4.33
N LYS A 333 20.83 20.40 -5.10
CA LYS A 333 20.49 20.50 -6.52
C LYS A 333 21.77 20.56 -7.34
N GLU A 334 21.90 19.64 -8.29
CA GLU A 334 22.99 19.65 -9.27
C GLU A 334 22.84 20.81 -10.26
N VAL A 335 23.97 21.31 -10.78
CA VAL A 335 24.08 22.58 -11.52
C VAL A 335 23.26 22.62 -12.83
N ASP A 336 22.89 21.48 -13.39
CA ASP A 336 22.06 21.38 -14.61
C ASP A 336 20.73 20.63 -14.38
N SER A 337 20.43 20.27 -13.14
CA SER A 337 19.20 19.53 -12.82
C SER A 337 18.03 20.47 -12.59
N LEU A 338 16.85 20.11 -13.12
CA LEU A 338 15.60 20.84 -12.91
C LEU A 338 14.96 20.54 -11.55
N THR A 339 15.36 19.42 -10.94
CA THR A 339 14.86 18.91 -9.66
C THR A 339 16.00 18.64 -8.70
N SER A 340 15.71 18.57 -7.40
CA SER A 340 16.74 18.28 -6.40
C SER A 340 16.77 16.80 -5.98
N SER A 341 17.88 16.38 -5.37
CA SER A 341 18.13 14.99 -4.97
C SER A 341 17.14 14.48 -3.91
N MET A 342 16.57 15.40 -3.13
CA MET A 342 15.60 15.09 -2.08
C MET A 342 14.40 14.29 -2.58
N LEU A 343 13.97 14.44 -3.84
CA LEU A 343 12.89 13.63 -4.41
C LEU A 343 13.24 12.14 -4.33
N ASP A 344 14.39 11.76 -4.87
CA ASP A 344 14.79 10.35 -4.92
C ASP A 344 15.00 9.79 -3.52
N ASP A 345 15.62 10.56 -2.63
CA ASP A 345 15.86 10.15 -1.24
C ASP A 345 14.56 9.91 -0.47
N VAL A 346 13.61 10.85 -0.52
CA VAL A 346 12.33 10.75 0.20
C VAL A 346 11.49 9.59 -0.31
N PHE A 347 11.33 9.45 -1.64
CA PHE A 347 10.57 8.35 -2.22
C PHE A 347 11.27 7.00 -2.01
N PHE A 348 12.60 6.96 -1.98
CA PHE A 348 13.36 5.75 -1.63
C PHE A 348 13.11 5.34 -0.17
N ILE A 349 13.16 6.27 0.78
CA ILE A 349 12.90 6.00 2.20
C ILE A 349 11.51 5.41 2.41
N ILE A 350 10.48 6.02 1.81
CA ILE A 350 9.10 5.54 1.92
C ILE A 350 8.95 4.14 1.32
N ARG A 351 9.49 3.93 0.11
CA ARG A 351 9.49 2.61 -0.53
C ARG A 351 10.19 1.56 0.33
N LYS A 352 11.33 1.90 0.93
CA LYS A 352 12.09 1.02 1.84
C LYS A 352 11.23 0.62 3.04
N CYS A 353 10.59 1.57 3.70
CA CYS A 353 9.75 1.30 4.87
C CYS A 353 8.55 0.40 4.54
N VAL A 354 7.83 0.69 3.45
CA VAL A 354 6.68 -0.12 3.02
C VAL A 354 7.09 -1.53 2.59
N ARG A 355 8.23 -1.68 1.90
CA ARG A 355 8.79 -3.00 1.55
C ARG A 355 9.25 -3.78 2.78
N ARG A 356 9.81 -3.09 3.78
CA ARG A 356 10.17 -3.70 5.06
C ARG A 356 8.91 -4.20 5.78
N SER A 357 7.85 -3.40 5.86
CA SER A 357 6.58 -3.85 6.46
C SER A 357 5.95 -5.01 5.69
N LEU A 358 6.07 -5.06 4.36
CA LEU A 358 5.61 -6.17 3.54
C LEU A 358 6.27 -7.50 3.92
N SER A 359 7.53 -7.46 4.38
CA SER A 359 8.26 -8.63 4.86
C SER A 359 7.64 -9.24 6.12
N SER A 360 6.86 -8.48 6.90
CA SER A 360 6.11 -9.02 8.05
C SER A 360 4.96 -9.95 7.64
N SER A 361 4.60 -10.02 6.35
CA SER A 361 3.44 -10.76 5.83
C SER A 361 2.09 -10.35 6.44
N SER A 362 2.02 -9.23 7.16
CA SER A 362 0.77 -8.66 7.68
C SER A 362 0.27 -7.55 6.76
N VAL A 363 -0.94 -7.74 6.24
CA VAL A 363 -1.63 -6.76 5.39
C VAL A 363 -1.95 -5.49 6.18
N ASP A 364 -2.46 -5.63 7.40
CA ASP A 364 -2.80 -4.49 8.26
C ASP A 364 -1.56 -3.64 8.62
N CYS A 365 -0.43 -4.28 8.92
CA CYS A 365 0.84 -3.59 9.16
C CYS A 365 1.30 -2.83 7.91
N THR A 366 1.26 -3.48 6.74
CA THR A 366 1.67 -2.87 5.47
C THR A 366 0.79 -1.68 5.11
N CYS A 367 -0.53 -1.80 5.28
CA CYS A 367 -1.46 -0.69 5.08
C CYS A 367 -1.20 0.47 6.05
N ALA A 368 -0.94 0.18 7.33
CA ALA A 368 -0.65 1.22 8.32
C ALA A 368 0.64 2.00 7.97
N VAL A 369 1.71 1.29 7.59
CA VAL A 369 2.97 1.92 7.19
C VAL A 369 2.84 2.68 5.87
N LEU A 370 2.07 2.17 4.91
CA LEU A 370 1.76 2.90 3.67
C LEU A 370 1.00 4.19 3.95
N ASN A 371 -0.03 4.15 4.78
CA ASN A 371 -0.80 5.34 5.18
C ASN A 371 0.08 6.37 5.91
N ASN A 372 1.02 5.91 6.75
CA ASN A 372 2.03 6.77 7.37
C ASN A 372 2.92 7.45 6.30
N GLY A 373 3.33 6.71 5.27
CA GLY A 373 4.10 7.24 4.14
C GLY A 373 3.33 8.28 3.32
N VAL A 374 2.05 8.02 3.04
CA VAL A 374 1.16 9.00 2.39
C VAL A 374 1.06 10.27 3.24
N THR A 375 0.86 10.11 4.55
CA THR A 375 0.78 11.25 5.49
C THR A 375 2.08 12.06 5.51
N ALA A 376 3.25 11.41 5.53
CA ALA A 376 4.54 12.09 5.47
C ALA A 376 4.73 12.86 4.16
N LEU A 377 4.29 12.30 3.03
CA LEU A 377 4.35 13.00 1.74
C LEU A 377 3.40 14.21 1.68
N GLU A 378 2.20 14.05 2.23
CA GLU A 378 1.17 15.09 2.17
C GLU A 378 1.41 16.22 3.18
N ALA A 379 1.63 15.89 4.45
CA ALA A 379 1.65 16.85 5.54
C ALA A 379 3.01 17.52 5.71
N ASP A 380 4.09 16.76 5.54
CA ASP A 380 5.45 17.23 5.83
C ASP A 380 6.18 17.63 4.54
N PHE A 381 6.27 16.71 3.58
CA PHE A 381 7.05 16.89 2.37
C PHE A 381 6.46 17.94 1.41
N LEU A 382 5.17 17.82 1.06
CA LEU A 382 4.51 18.81 0.21
C LEU A 382 4.54 20.19 0.85
N LYS A 383 4.31 20.30 2.17
CA LYS A 383 4.36 21.57 2.90
C LYS A 383 5.74 22.23 2.80
N TYR A 384 6.81 21.44 2.93
CA TYR A 384 8.18 21.93 2.82
C TYR A 384 8.52 22.42 1.41
N ILE A 385 8.25 21.62 0.37
CA ILE A 385 8.53 22.05 -1.01
C ILE A 385 7.69 23.29 -1.35
N PHE A 386 6.41 23.27 -0.97
CA PHE A 386 5.50 24.37 -1.27
C PHE A 386 5.87 25.66 -0.52
N GLN A 387 6.72 25.60 0.52
CA GLN A 387 7.26 26.79 1.16
C GLN A 387 8.10 27.63 0.18
N GLY A 388 8.87 26.98 -0.71
CA GLY A 388 9.62 27.68 -1.77
C GLY A 388 8.71 28.42 -2.75
N ILE A 389 7.54 27.85 -3.07
CA ILE A 389 6.52 28.50 -3.90
C ILE A 389 5.83 29.64 -3.12
N LYS A 390 5.61 29.48 -1.82
CA LYS A 390 5.03 30.52 -0.95
C LYS A 390 5.94 31.73 -0.79
N SER A 391 7.26 31.55 -0.82
CA SER A 391 8.24 32.65 -0.81
C SER A 391 8.09 33.60 -2.01
N GLY A 392 7.42 33.14 -3.08
CA GLY A 392 7.06 33.96 -4.23
C GLY A 392 8.16 34.06 -5.27
N TYR A 393 7.77 34.26 -6.53
CA TYR A 393 8.70 34.52 -7.62
C TYR A 393 9.02 36.03 -7.64
N PRO A 394 10.30 36.43 -7.60
CA PRO A 394 10.67 37.84 -7.60
C PRO A 394 10.40 38.47 -8.96
N GLY A 395 9.30 39.23 -9.06
CA GLY A 395 8.87 39.96 -10.25
C GLY A 395 9.37 41.41 -10.33
N ALA A 396 9.07 42.11 -11.42
CA ALA A 396 9.53 43.49 -11.68
C ALA A 396 9.04 44.53 -10.65
N GLY A 397 7.92 44.28 -9.95
CA GLY A 397 7.43 45.14 -8.85
C GLY A 397 8.15 44.90 -7.52
N TRP A 398 8.83 43.76 -7.38
CA TRP A 398 9.55 43.40 -6.16
C TRP A 398 10.75 44.30 -5.93
N THR A 399 11.37 44.82 -7.00
CA THR A 399 12.46 45.79 -6.87
C THR A 399 12.01 47.10 -6.26
N ALA A 400 10.75 47.54 -6.40
CA ALA A 400 10.26 48.80 -5.84
C ALA A 400 9.88 48.68 -4.35
N GLU A 401 9.20 47.60 -3.96
CA GLU A 401 8.90 47.30 -2.54
C GLU A 401 10.14 46.85 -1.77
N ALA A 402 11.02 46.05 -2.40
CA ALA A 402 12.31 45.72 -1.83
C ALA A 402 13.25 46.94 -1.84
N TYR A 403 13.17 47.88 -2.79
CA TYR A 403 13.88 49.17 -2.65
C TYR A 403 13.34 49.93 -1.46
N GLN A 404 12.03 50.07 -1.27
CA GLN A 404 11.48 50.81 -0.13
C GLN A 404 11.83 50.16 1.21
N THR A 405 11.73 48.83 1.30
CA THR A 405 12.04 48.04 2.51
C THR A 405 13.54 47.95 2.75
N ALA A 406 14.34 47.78 1.70
CA ALA A 406 15.80 47.83 1.78
C ALA A 406 16.26 49.24 2.10
N GLN A 407 15.63 50.32 1.62
CA GLN A 407 15.99 51.71 1.91
C GLN A 407 15.61 52.10 3.35
N THR A 408 14.54 51.52 3.91
CA THR A 408 14.26 51.58 5.37
C THR A 408 15.28 50.76 6.18
N ALA A 409 15.76 49.62 5.68
CA ALA A 409 16.82 48.82 6.31
C ALA A 409 18.24 49.37 6.08
N TYR A 410 18.48 50.11 5.00
CA TYR A 410 19.76 50.70 4.57
C TYR A 410 20.11 51.90 5.43
N ASN A 411 19.08 52.59 5.95
CA ASN A 411 19.24 53.60 7.00
C ASN A 411 19.77 53.01 8.33
N VAL A 412 19.70 51.68 8.52
CA VAL A 412 20.16 50.99 9.74
C VAL A 412 21.59 50.42 9.59
N ILE A 413 22.12 50.26 8.37
CA ILE A 413 23.42 49.62 8.14
C ILE A 413 24.27 50.48 7.19
N GLN A 414 24.71 51.63 7.69
CA GLN A 414 25.85 52.36 7.10
C GLN A 414 27.13 51.55 7.34
N HIS A 415 27.44 50.60 6.47
CA HIS A 415 28.79 50.25 5.98
C HIS A 415 28.78 48.89 5.28
N GLY A 416 28.93 48.91 3.94
CA GLY A 416 29.70 47.88 3.22
C GLY A 416 28.93 46.88 2.36
N LYS A 417 29.16 47.02 1.04
CA LYS A 417 29.00 46.06 -0.08
C LYS A 417 27.60 45.83 -0.66
N MET A 418 27.56 45.99 -1.98
CA MET A 418 26.44 45.76 -2.90
C MET A 418 26.03 44.28 -2.87
N ALA A 419 24.86 43.97 -2.31
CA ALA A 419 24.31 42.62 -2.22
C ALA A 419 22.80 42.61 -2.51
N THR A 420 22.39 43.04 -3.71
CA THR A 420 20.98 43.05 -4.12
C THR A 420 20.65 42.06 -5.24
N ASP A 421 21.56 41.78 -6.18
CA ASP A 421 21.25 40.89 -7.33
C ASP A 421 21.38 39.39 -7.03
N ALA A 422 22.41 38.98 -6.29
CA ALA A 422 22.63 37.56 -5.95
C ALA A 422 21.50 36.95 -5.10
N GLY A 423 20.77 37.79 -4.34
CA GLY A 423 19.61 37.36 -3.56
C GLY A 423 18.37 37.10 -4.42
N SER A 424 18.12 37.92 -5.44
CA SER A 424 16.97 37.75 -6.34
C SER A 424 17.10 36.52 -7.21
N GLU A 425 18.30 36.25 -7.74
CA GLU A 425 18.54 35.10 -8.62
C GLU A 425 18.40 33.78 -7.85
N LYS A 426 18.95 33.72 -6.64
CA LYS A 426 18.80 32.57 -5.74
C LYS A 426 17.33 32.29 -5.39
N LEU A 427 16.51 33.33 -5.22
CA LEU A 427 15.08 33.16 -4.94
C LEU A 427 14.28 32.68 -6.16
N LYS A 428 14.65 33.13 -7.38
CA LYS A 428 14.09 32.57 -8.62
C LYS A 428 14.41 31.08 -8.70
N GLU A 429 15.66 30.72 -8.42
CA GLU A 429 16.09 29.33 -8.45
C GLU A 429 15.34 28.46 -7.44
N ILE A 430 15.19 28.93 -6.19
CA ILE A 430 14.43 28.22 -5.15
C ILE A 430 12.98 28.01 -5.59
N PHE A 431 12.32 29.06 -6.12
CA PHE A 431 10.94 28.98 -6.57
C PHE A 431 10.77 27.98 -7.73
N LEU A 432 11.62 28.07 -8.76
CA LEU A 432 11.56 27.22 -9.95
C LEU A 432 11.86 25.76 -9.61
N THR A 433 12.88 25.52 -8.77
CA THR A 433 13.23 24.19 -8.30
C THR A 433 12.10 23.60 -7.47
N ALA A 434 11.50 24.37 -6.55
CA ALA A 434 10.34 23.92 -5.78
C ALA A 434 9.15 23.56 -6.69
N LEU A 435 8.84 24.39 -7.68
CA LEU A 435 7.76 24.15 -8.64
C LEU A 435 7.98 22.86 -9.46
N ASN A 436 9.20 22.64 -9.93
CA ASN A 436 9.58 21.40 -10.63
C ASN A 436 9.50 20.19 -9.68
N ASN A 437 9.98 20.32 -8.44
CA ASN A 437 9.93 19.27 -7.43
C ASN A 437 8.49 18.86 -7.09
N VAL A 438 7.55 19.81 -6.91
CA VAL A 438 6.14 19.49 -6.63
C VAL A 438 5.54 18.67 -7.79
N ARG A 439 5.76 19.09 -9.03
CA ARG A 439 5.21 18.37 -10.20
C ARG A 439 5.89 17.01 -10.40
N ALA A 440 7.21 16.94 -10.25
CA ALA A 440 7.95 15.68 -10.33
C ALA A 440 7.50 14.69 -9.25
N SER A 441 7.13 15.17 -8.05
CA SER A 441 6.59 14.34 -6.97
C SER A 441 5.32 13.59 -7.38
N ALA A 442 4.47 14.16 -8.24
CA ALA A 442 3.31 13.46 -8.78
C ALA A 442 3.73 12.24 -9.65
N VAL A 443 4.79 12.38 -10.45
CA VAL A 443 5.35 11.29 -11.26
C VAL A 443 6.02 10.24 -10.36
N CYS A 444 6.82 10.65 -9.39
CA CYS A 444 7.45 9.76 -8.43
C CYS A 444 6.40 8.95 -7.63
N THR A 445 5.27 9.58 -7.26
CA THR A 445 4.16 8.91 -6.58
C THR A 445 3.50 7.85 -7.45
N LYS A 446 3.30 8.13 -8.76
CA LYS A 446 2.79 7.12 -9.72
C LYS A 446 3.75 5.93 -9.86
N THR A 447 5.06 6.21 -9.93
CA THR A 447 6.10 5.17 -10.00
C THR A 447 6.15 4.34 -8.72
N LEU A 448 6.06 4.98 -7.55
CA LEU A 448 5.97 4.32 -6.26
C LEU A 448 4.76 3.39 -6.20
N LYS A 449 3.57 3.89 -6.56
CA LYS A 449 2.33 3.09 -6.62
C LYS A 449 2.49 1.84 -7.48
N LYS A 450 3.00 1.99 -8.71
CA LYS A 450 3.23 0.86 -9.61
C LYS A 450 4.21 -0.15 -8.99
N GLY A 451 5.33 0.32 -8.45
CA GLY A 451 6.32 -0.54 -7.81
C GLY A 451 5.76 -1.32 -6.61
N LEU A 452 4.92 -0.68 -5.78
CA LEU A 452 4.28 -1.33 -4.63
C LEU A 452 3.23 -2.37 -5.05
N LEU A 453 2.44 -2.09 -6.09
CA LEU A 453 1.50 -3.07 -6.65
C LEU A 453 2.23 -4.35 -7.11
N GLU A 454 3.32 -4.19 -7.86
CA GLU A 454 4.16 -5.33 -8.29
C GLU A 454 4.75 -6.10 -7.09
N ASP A 455 5.12 -5.41 -6.02
CA ASP A 455 5.64 -6.04 -4.80
C ASP A 455 4.54 -6.81 -4.05
N PHE A 456 3.32 -6.26 -3.97
CA PHE A 456 2.19 -6.92 -3.34
C PHE A 456 1.79 -8.20 -4.06
N GLU A 457 1.72 -8.18 -5.40
CA GLU A 457 1.43 -9.38 -6.20
C GLU A 457 2.49 -10.48 -6.01
N LYS A 458 3.76 -10.11 -5.83
CA LYS A 458 4.87 -11.07 -5.65
C LYS A 458 4.91 -11.68 -4.24
N HIS A 459 4.66 -10.88 -3.21
CA HIS A 459 4.89 -11.28 -1.83
C HIS A 459 3.62 -11.72 -1.10
N LEU A 460 2.44 -11.32 -1.56
CA LEU A 460 1.15 -11.63 -0.94
C LEU A 460 0.32 -12.53 -1.87
N THR A 461 0.64 -13.84 -1.87
CA THR A 461 0.00 -14.83 -2.76
C THR A 461 -1.27 -15.48 -2.19
N GLU A 462 -1.51 -15.37 -0.88
CA GLU A 462 -2.63 -16.01 -0.15
C GLU A 462 -3.47 -14.96 0.57
N VAL A 463 -3.95 -13.94 -0.16
CA VAL A 463 -4.70 -12.80 0.40
C VAL A 463 -6.19 -13.05 0.28
N ASN A 464 -6.94 -12.82 1.36
CA ASN A 464 -8.39 -12.90 1.34
C ASN A 464 -9.00 -11.68 0.63
N GLU A 465 -10.23 -11.80 0.09
CA GLU A 465 -10.91 -10.67 -0.58
C GLU A 465 -11.01 -9.40 0.28
N LEU A 466 -11.21 -9.56 1.59
CA LEU A 466 -11.23 -8.44 2.53
C LEU A 466 -9.86 -7.73 2.62
N GLU A 467 -8.79 -8.51 2.69
CA GLU A 467 -7.42 -7.98 2.78
C GLU A 467 -6.99 -7.31 1.47
N LYS A 468 -7.41 -7.88 0.34
CA LYS A 468 -7.24 -7.27 -0.98
C LYS A 468 -7.94 -5.90 -1.03
N GLY A 469 -9.18 -5.82 -0.58
CA GLY A 469 -9.90 -4.54 -0.48
C GLY A 469 -9.22 -3.50 0.41
N LYS A 470 -8.59 -3.93 1.52
CA LYS A 470 -7.79 -3.03 2.38
C LYS A 470 -6.56 -2.48 1.64
N LEU A 471 -5.83 -3.33 0.92
CA LEU A 471 -4.66 -2.93 0.14
C LEU A 471 -5.04 -1.95 -0.99
N GLU A 472 -6.11 -2.25 -1.72
CA GLU A 472 -6.63 -1.39 -2.79
C GLU A 472 -6.99 0.01 -2.25
N ASN A 473 -7.62 0.08 -1.08
CA ASN A 473 -7.95 1.34 -0.43
C ASN A 473 -6.71 2.09 0.10
N ALA A 474 -5.72 1.39 0.64
CA ALA A 474 -4.48 2.03 1.08
C ALA A 474 -3.69 2.59 -0.11
N ILE A 475 -3.67 1.88 -1.24
CA ILE A 475 -2.99 2.29 -2.47
C ILE A 475 -3.72 3.45 -3.17
N SER A 476 -5.05 3.48 -3.16
CA SER A 476 -5.82 4.54 -3.83
C SER A 476 -5.54 5.94 -3.24
N GLN A 477 -5.13 6.02 -1.98
CA GLN A 477 -4.68 7.29 -1.36
C GLN A 477 -3.49 7.92 -2.10
N LEU A 478 -2.65 7.12 -2.77
CA LEU A 478 -1.58 7.65 -3.62
C LEU A 478 -2.13 8.40 -4.85
N ASP A 479 -3.30 8.03 -5.37
CA ASP A 479 -3.95 8.78 -6.47
C ASP A 479 -4.48 10.14 -5.99
N ASP A 480 -5.00 10.20 -4.77
CA ASP A 480 -5.39 11.47 -4.15
C ASP A 480 -4.18 12.38 -3.93
N LEU A 481 -3.06 11.81 -3.48
CA LEU A 481 -1.81 12.52 -3.31
C LEU A 481 -1.26 13.07 -4.64
N VAL A 482 -1.33 12.29 -5.73
CA VAL A 482 -1.01 12.76 -7.09
C VAL A 482 -1.84 13.99 -7.46
N ARG A 483 -3.16 13.95 -7.24
CA ARG A 483 -4.05 15.09 -7.51
C ARG A 483 -3.69 16.32 -6.68
N LYS A 484 -3.28 16.14 -5.42
CA LYS A 484 -2.82 17.23 -4.54
C LYS A 484 -1.50 17.84 -5.01
N PHE A 485 -0.53 17.03 -5.44
CA PHE A 485 0.71 17.51 -6.04
C PHE A 485 0.44 18.30 -7.33
N ASP A 486 -0.35 17.75 -8.25
CA ASP A 486 -0.70 18.43 -9.50
C ASP A 486 -1.45 19.75 -9.25
N GLY A 487 -2.43 19.77 -8.34
CA GLY A 487 -3.13 20.99 -7.95
C GLY A 487 -2.21 22.04 -7.33
N SER A 488 -1.28 21.63 -6.46
CA SER A 488 -0.30 22.53 -5.85
C SER A 488 0.69 23.10 -6.86
N ALA A 489 1.12 22.29 -7.84
CA ALA A 489 1.95 22.75 -8.94
C ALA A 489 1.22 23.77 -9.81
N ASN A 490 -0.06 23.54 -10.15
CA ASN A 490 -0.89 24.51 -10.89
C ASN A 490 -0.99 25.86 -10.17
N VAL A 491 -1.22 25.86 -8.85
CA VAL A 491 -1.19 27.10 -8.06
C VAL A 491 0.16 27.80 -8.12
N GLY A 492 1.26 27.05 -8.16
CA GLY A 492 2.60 27.59 -8.36
C GLY A 492 2.81 28.21 -9.74
N ILE A 493 2.26 27.59 -10.79
CA ILE A 493 2.27 28.12 -12.17
C ILE A 493 1.49 29.43 -12.26
N ASP A 494 0.30 29.51 -11.66
CA ASP A 494 -0.51 30.73 -11.66
C ASP A 494 0.24 31.88 -10.98
N LYS A 495 0.92 31.60 -9.86
CA LYS A 495 1.79 32.57 -9.18
C LYS A 495 2.97 33.00 -10.03
N LEU A 496 3.59 32.07 -10.77
CA LEU A 496 4.67 32.38 -11.70
C LEU A 496 4.19 33.30 -12.82
N CYS A 497 3.05 32.98 -13.44
CA CYS A 497 2.43 33.78 -14.49
C CYS A 497 2.12 35.21 -13.98
N ALA A 498 1.48 35.32 -12.82
CA ALA A 498 1.13 36.59 -12.21
C ALA A 498 2.35 37.46 -11.85
N ALA A 499 3.47 36.85 -11.45
CA ALA A 499 4.67 37.59 -11.05
C ALA A 499 5.61 37.92 -12.22
N ALA A 500 5.78 36.99 -13.17
CA ALA A 500 6.76 37.10 -14.25
C ALA A 500 6.19 37.70 -15.54
N PHE A 501 4.92 37.41 -15.86
CA PHE A 501 4.29 37.78 -17.14
C PHE A 501 3.35 38.97 -17.00
N ARG A 502 2.40 38.96 -16.06
CA ARG A 502 1.39 40.04 -15.92
C ARG A 502 1.98 41.47 -15.87
N PRO A 503 3.07 41.75 -15.11
CA PRO A 503 3.66 43.10 -15.06
C PRO A 503 4.34 43.53 -16.37
N LYS A 504 4.77 42.57 -17.19
CA LYS A 504 5.40 42.82 -18.50
C LYS A 504 4.39 42.89 -19.63
N LEU A 505 3.34 42.06 -19.56
CA LEU A 505 2.27 42.03 -20.55
C LEU A 505 1.47 43.32 -20.54
N LYS A 506 1.12 43.84 -19.35
CA LYS A 506 0.25 45.02 -19.25
C LYS A 506 0.79 46.26 -19.99
N PRO A 507 2.05 46.72 -19.82
CA PRO A 507 2.58 47.86 -20.57
C PRO A 507 2.67 47.62 -22.08
N VAL A 508 3.03 46.40 -22.49
CA VAL A 508 3.09 46.06 -23.92
C VAL A 508 1.69 46.07 -24.53
N MET A 509 0.69 45.55 -23.82
CA MET A 509 -0.71 45.60 -24.25
C MET A 509 -1.27 47.02 -24.27
N GLU A 510 -0.85 47.91 -23.35
CA GLU A 510 -1.27 49.31 -23.37
C GLU A 510 -0.79 50.06 -24.63
N LEU A 511 0.28 49.61 -25.31
CA LEU A 511 0.68 50.16 -26.61
C LEU A 511 -0.40 49.93 -27.69
N TYR A 512 -1.25 48.91 -27.55
CA TYR A 512 -2.39 48.69 -28.45
C TYR A 512 -3.35 49.87 -28.45
N LEU A 513 -3.51 50.57 -27.32
CA LEU A 513 -4.37 51.76 -27.22
C LEU A 513 -3.78 52.97 -27.98
N SER A 514 -2.50 52.95 -28.30
CA SER A 514 -1.84 54.02 -29.07
C SER A 514 -1.95 53.83 -30.59
N THR A 515 -2.38 52.65 -31.04
CA THR A 515 -2.64 52.35 -32.45
C THR A 515 -4.02 52.86 -32.87
N THR A 516 -4.14 53.37 -34.09
CA THR A 516 -5.43 53.83 -34.65
C THR A 516 -6.35 52.65 -34.96
N HIS A 517 -7.47 52.56 -34.25
CA HIS A 517 -8.53 51.55 -34.45
C HIS A 517 -9.67 52.03 -35.36
N THR A 518 -9.54 53.22 -35.93
CA THR A 518 -10.47 53.79 -36.93
C THR A 518 -9.71 54.23 -38.20
N PRO A 519 -9.01 53.31 -38.89
CA PRO A 519 -8.17 53.67 -40.02
C PRO A 519 -9.01 54.15 -41.22
N SER A 520 -8.42 55.03 -42.01
CA SER A 520 -8.84 55.32 -43.39
C SER A 520 -8.41 54.21 -44.34
N GLU A 521 -8.95 54.18 -45.57
CA GLU A 521 -8.56 53.17 -46.58
C GLU A 521 -7.05 53.18 -46.88
N SER A 522 -6.41 54.36 -46.86
CA SER A 522 -4.95 54.49 -47.06
C SER A 522 -4.17 53.90 -45.88
N GLU A 523 -4.56 54.22 -44.65
CA GLU A 523 -3.88 53.70 -43.44
C GLU A 523 -4.11 52.19 -43.28
N PHE A 524 -5.27 51.68 -43.70
CA PHE A 524 -5.55 50.25 -43.71
C PHE A 524 -4.67 49.50 -44.72
N ALA A 525 -4.43 50.07 -45.91
CA ALA A 525 -3.49 49.51 -46.87
C ALA A 525 -2.05 49.51 -46.34
N ASP A 526 -1.67 50.53 -45.56
CA ASP A 526 -0.37 50.57 -44.88
C ASP A 526 -0.26 49.47 -43.81
N PHE A 527 -1.33 49.20 -43.05
CA PHE A 527 -1.39 48.07 -42.09
C PHE A 527 -1.33 46.68 -42.74
N GLU A 528 -1.77 46.55 -44.00
CA GLU A 528 -1.62 45.31 -44.76
C GLU A 528 -0.16 45.05 -45.14
N ALA A 529 0.63 46.11 -45.34
CA ALA A 529 2.05 46.03 -45.69
C ALA A 529 2.95 45.86 -44.45
N GLU A 530 2.68 46.59 -43.37
CA GLU A 530 3.40 46.53 -42.10
C GLU A 530 2.42 46.47 -40.92
N ASP A 531 2.43 45.37 -40.19
CA ASP A 531 1.55 45.19 -39.05
C ASP A 531 1.91 46.16 -37.91
N PRO A 532 0.95 46.96 -37.40
CA PRO A 532 1.25 48.04 -36.47
C PRO A 532 1.52 47.58 -35.03
N PHE A 533 1.24 46.31 -34.66
CA PHE A 533 1.30 45.88 -33.26
C PHE A 533 1.54 44.38 -33.05
N MET A 534 0.72 43.52 -33.67
CA MET A 534 0.61 42.10 -33.40
C MET A 534 1.91 41.33 -33.68
N ASP A 535 2.63 41.63 -34.76
CA ASP A 535 3.89 40.94 -35.08
C ASP A 535 4.96 41.19 -34.01
N ASN A 536 5.11 42.44 -33.57
CA ASN A 536 6.05 42.82 -32.51
C ASN A 536 5.60 42.27 -31.13
N PHE A 537 4.28 42.24 -30.87
CA PHE A 537 3.72 41.65 -29.67
C PHE A 537 4.03 40.15 -29.59
N ILE A 538 3.75 39.39 -30.66
CA ILE A 538 4.02 37.95 -30.75
C ILE A 538 5.51 37.67 -30.58
N ALA A 539 6.39 38.40 -31.29
CA ALA A 539 7.84 38.24 -31.15
C ALA A 539 8.34 38.51 -29.72
N THR A 540 7.77 39.51 -29.04
CA THR A 540 8.10 39.83 -27.65
C THR A 540 7.63 38.73 -26.69
N LEU A 541 6.42 38.20 -26.89
CA LEU A 541 5.84 37.13 -26.09
C LEU A 541 6.63 35.83 -26.26
N ASP A 542 6.96 35.44 -27.50
CA ASP A 542 7.74 34.24 -27.82
C ASP A 542 9.10 34.25 -27.12
N ARG A 543 9.83 35.37 -27.21
CA ARG A 543 11.11 35.53 -26.51
C ARG A 543 10.99 35.39 -24.99
N GLN A 544 9.89 35.84 -24.39
CA GLN A 544 9.66 35.70 -22.94
C GLN A 544 9.36 34.24 -22.57
N LEU A 545 8.58 33.54 -23.38
CA LEU A 545 8.23 32.13 -23.16
C LEU A 545 9.45 31.22 -23.30
N ALA A 546 10.24 31.41 -24.37
CA ALA A 546 11.46 30.64 -24.63
C ALA A 546 12.49 30.71 -23.48
N ALA A 547 12.50 31.81 -22.72
CA ALA A 547 13.39 31.95 -21.56
C ALA A 547 13.06 30.98 -20.39
N PHE A 548 11.82 30.47 -20.31
CA PHE A 548 11.39 29.56 -19.25
C PHE A 548 11.40 28.08 -19.66
N GLU A 549 11.50 27.77 -20.95
CA GLU A 549 11.59 26.40 -21.46
C GLU A 549 12.73 25.58 -20.82
N PRO A 550 13.99 26.07 -20.72
CA PRO A 550 15.07 25.30 -20.11
C PRO A 550 15.02 25.30 -18.57
N LEU A 551 14.10 26.03 -17.95
CA LEU A 551 14.02 26.19 -16.49
C LEU A 551 12.93 25.33 -15.84
N LEU A 552 12.00 24.82 -16.64
CA LEU A 552 10.83 24.08 -16.19
C LEU A 552 10.82 22.68 -16.78
N ILE A 553 10.29 21.72 -16.03
CA ILE A 553 10.00 20.40 -16.61
C ILE A 553 8.88 20.51 -17.65
N PRO A 554 8.83 19.65 -18.68
CA PRO A 554 7.93 19.81 -19.82
C PRO A 554 6.45 20.01 -19.47
N ILE A 555 5.96 19.29 -18.45
CA ILE A 555 4.57 19.40 -17.98
C ILE A 555 4.31 20.80 -17.38
N ASN A 556 5.24 21.30 -16.55
CA ASN A 556 5.11 22.64 -15.98
C ASN A 556 5.22 23.73 -17.05
N TYR A 557 6.10 23.55 -18.04
CA TYR A 557 6.19 24.48 -19.15
C TYR A 557 4.87 24.54 -19.93
N GLN A 558 4.28 23.40 -20.27
CA GLN A 558 2.98 23.34 -20.95
C GLN A 558 1.87 24.03 -20.15
N GLU A 559 1.77 23.79 -18.84
CA GLU A 559 0.79 24.47 -17.99
C GLU A 559 1.05 25.99 -17.90
N LEU A 560 2.32 26.42 -17.88
CA LEU A 560 2.67 27.84 -17.95
C LEU A 560 2.20 28.46 -19.26
N LEU A 561 2.39 27.77 -20.39
CA LEU A 561 1.91 28.25 -21.70
C LEU A 561 0.39 28.50 -21.65
N VAL A 562 -0.39 27.55 -21.14
CA VAL A 562 -1.85 27.69 -21.02
C VAL A 562 -2.23 28.86 -20.09
N ALA A 563 -1.54 29.01 -18.95
CA ALA A 563 -1.79 30.12 -18.02
C ALA A 563 -1.45 31.49 -18.64
N VAL A 564 -0.34 31.60 -19.37
CA VAL A 564 0.04 32.83 -20.09
C VAL A 564 -0.96 33.13 -21.20
N CYS A 565 -1.43 32.13 -21.95
CA CYS A 565 -2.46 32.34 -22.97
C CYS A 565 -3.75 32.91 -22.38
N ALA A 566 -4.21 32.39 -21.24
CA ALA A 566 -5.38 32.91 -20.55
C ALA A 566 -5.17 34.37 -20.09
N GLU A 567 -4.00 34.69 -19.54
CA GLU A 567 -3.66 36.07 -19.15
C GLU A 567 -3.60 37.01 -20.36
N VAL A 568 -3.04 36.56 -21.49
CA VAL A 568 -3.00 37.33 -22.74
C VAL A 568 -4.41 37.61 -23.23
N SER A 569 -5.31 36.62 -23.25
CA SER A 569 -6.71 36.81 -23.62
C SER A 569 -7.41 37.84 -22.72
N GLU A 570 -7.20 37.77 -21.41
CA GLU A 570 -7.81 38.72 -20.45
C GLU A 570 -7.27 40.15 -20.64
N GLN A 571 -5.95 40.32 -20.86
CA GLN A 571 -5.37 41.64 -21.12
C GLN A 571 -5.83 42.20 -22.47
N PHE A 572 -5.98 41.36 -23.50
CA PHE A 572 -6.43 41.77 -24.83
C PHE A 572 -7.91 42.21 -24.79
N GLU A 573 -8.79 41.45 -24.13
CA GLU A 573 -10.18 41.87 -23.86
C GLU A 573 -10.23 43.23 -23.17
N ARG A 574 -9.37 43.46 -22.16
CA ARG A 574 -9.32 44.73 -21.42
C ARG A 574 -8.94 45.93 -22.29
N VAL A 575 -8.04 45.78 -23.25
CA VAL A 575 -7.65 46.88 -24.15
C VAL A 575 -8.68 47.09 -25.25
N ILE A 576 -9.29 46.03 -25.80
CA ILE A 576 -10.41 46.14 -26.75
C ILE A 576 -11.54 46.97 -26.15
N MET A 577 -11.93 46.68 -24.90
CA MET A 577 -13.02 47.38 -24.22
C MET A 577 -12.73 48.88 -23.92
N LYS A 578 -11.50 49.36 -24.18
CA LYS A 578 -11.10 50.77 -24.04
C LYS A 578 -10.90 51.47 -25.39
N SER A 579 -10.95 50.72 -26.49
CA SER A 579 -10.75 51.22 -27.85
C SER A 579 -12.10 51.55 -28.52
N VAL A 580 -12.03 52.28 -29.63
CA VAL A 580 -13.18 52.58 -30.50
C VAL A 580 -12.86 52.12 -31.92
N TYR A 581 -13.85 51.57 -32.61
CA TYR A 581 -13.65 50.88 -33.89
C TYR A 581 -14.56 51.44 -34.97
N ASN A 582 -14.08 51.46 -36.21
CA ASN A 582 -14.91 51.53 -37.41
C ASN A 582 -14.91 50.15 -38.11
N ARG A 583 -15.61 50.00 -39.25
CA ARG A 583 -15.62 48.73 -39.99
C ARG A 583 -14.23 48.17 -40.32
N LEU A 584 -13.33 49.01 -40.82
CA LEU A 584 -11.96 48.62 -41.17
C LEU A 584 -11.13 48.23 -39.94
N GLY A 585 -11.32 48.94 -38.82
CA GLY A 585 -10.72 48.57 -37.54
C GLY A 585 -11.24 47.25 -36.97
N GLY A 586 -12.52 46.94 -37.18
CA GLY A 586 -13.09 45.62 -36.85
C GLY A 586 -12.47 44.48 -37.68
N LEU A 587 -12.21 44.72 -38.97
CA LEU A 587 -11.51 43.77 -39.84
C LEU A 587 -10.05 43.57 -39.41
N GLN A 588 -9.35 44.66 -39.06
CA GLN A 588 -7.98 44.56 -38.54
C GLN A 588 -7.95 43.80 -37.20
N LEU A 589 -8.89 44.07 -36.29
CA LEU A 589 -8.99 43.34 -35.02
C LEU A 589 -9.23 41.83 -35.22
N ASP A 590 -10.04 41.44 -36.21
CA ASP A 590 -10.24 40.03 -36.56
C ASP A 590 -8.97 39.39 -37.15
N LYS A 591 -8.20 40.12 -37.98
CA LYS A 591 -6.87 39.69 -38.48
C LYS A 591 -5.87 39.52 -37.32
N ASP A 592 -5.81 40.49 -36.42
CA ASP A 592 -4.97 40.48 -35.21
C ASP A 592 -5.30 39.26 -34.33
N PHE A 593 -6.59 39.05 -34.04
CA PHE A 593 -7.07 37.92 -33.24
C PHE A 593 -6.74 36.58 -33.89
N ARG A 594 -6.92 36.43 -35.20
CA ARG A 594 -6.56 35.19 -35.93
C ARG A 594 -5.07 34.92 -35.87
N SER A 595 -4.24 35.94 -36.03
CA SER A 595 -2.78 35.82 -35.96
C SER A 595 -2.33 35.41 -34.55
N LEU A 596 -2.86 36.08 -33.52
CA LEU A 596 -2.64 35.72 -32.12
C LEU A 596 -3.10 34.29 -31.81
N SER A 597 -4.33 33.95 -32.19
CA SER A 597 -4.93 32.63 -31.94
C SER A 597 -4.14 31.51 -32.65
N SER A 598 -3.66 31.76 -33.87
CA SER A 598 -2.79 30.83 -34.60
C SER A 598 -1.47 30.61 -33.85
N TYR A 599 -0.79 31.69 -33.44
CA TYR A 599 0.43 31.61 -32.65
C TYR A 599 0.22 30.86 -31.32
N LEU A 600 -0.77 31.24 -30.52
CA LEU A 600 -1.04 30.60 -29.23
C LEU A 600 -1.40 29.11 -29.39
N THR A 601 -2.15 28.76 -30.43
CA THR A 601 -2.46 27.34 -30.75
C THR A 601 -1.20 26.57 -31.14
N ASN A 602 -0.28 27.18 -31.88
CA ASN A 602 0.97 26.54 -32.30
C ASN A 602 1.90 26.28 -31.11
N VAL A 603 1.97 27.21 -30.16
CA VAL A 603 2.88 27.12 -29.00
C VAL A 603 2.31 26.24 -27.89
N ALA A 604 1.04 26.43 -27.53
CA ALA A 604 0.43 25.81 -26.35
C ALA A 604 -0.55 24.66 -26.67
N GLY A 605 -0.84 24.44 -27.95
CA GLY A 605 -1.75 23.40 -28.43
C GLY A 605 -3.24 23.80 -28.41
N TRP A 606 -4.10 22.84 -28.76
CA TRP A 606 -5.53 23.07 -29.01
C TRP A 606 -6.35 23.45 -27.77
N VAL A 607 -5.85 23.14 -26.57
CA VAL A 607 -6.53 23.45 -25.28
C VAL A 607 -6.73 24.95 -25.10
N VAL A 608 -5.89 25.78 -25.74
CA VAL A 608 -5.97 27.24 -25.63
C VAL A 608 -7.18 27.85 -26.36
N ARG A 609 -7.79 27.14 -27.32
CA ARG A 609 -8.98 27.64 -28.02
C ARG A 609 -10.13 27.93 -27.06
N GLU A 610 -10.29 27.10 -26.03
CA GLU A 610 -11.31 27.33 -25.00
C GLU A 610 -11.02 28.62 -24.20
N LYS A 611 -9.75 28.91 -23.91
CA LYS A 611 -9.34 30.14 -23.22
C LYS A 611 -9.56 31.40 -24.06
N CYS A 612 -9.44 31.29 -25.38
CA CYS A 612 -9.68 32.38 -26.32
C CYS A 612 -11.16 32.49 -26.76
N ALA A 613 -12.05 31.57 -26.36
CA ALA A 613 -13.41 31.48 -26.89
C ALA A 613 -14.23 32.76 -26.61
N ARG A 614 -14.14 33.30 -25.39
CA ARG A 614 -14.81 34.55 -25.04
C ARG A 614 -14.29 35.72 -25.87
N LEU A 615 -12.98 35.84 -26.02
CA LEU A 615 -12.36 36.87 -26.85
C LEU A 615 -12.80 36.76 -28.31
N SER A 616 -12.91 35.53 -28.84
CA SER A 616 -13.43 35.27 -30.19
C SER A 616 -14.85 35.82 -30.36
N GLN A 617 -15.73 35.62 -29.37
CA GLN A 617 -17.11 36.11 -29.42
C GLN A 617 -17.16 37.65 -29.45
N ILE A 618 -16.31 38.31 -28.65
CA ILE A 618 -16.18 39.77 -28.64
C ILE A 618 -15.72 40.27 -30.01
N VAL A 619 -14.68 39.66 -30.59
CA VAL A 619 -14.16 40.02 -31.91
C VAL A 619 -15.20 39.80 -33.00
N SER A 620 -15.96 38.70 -32.95
CA SER A 620 -17.04 38.43 -33.91
C SER A 620 -18.13 39.50 -33.89
N ILE A 621 -18.54 39.98 -32.70
CA ILE A 621 -19.54 41.06 -32.58
C ILE A 621 -18.99 42.39 -33.10
N ILE A 622 -17.71 42.71 -32.85
CA ILE A 622 -17.10 43.93 -33.37
C ILE A 622 -16.97 43.88 -34.89
N ASN A 623 -16.83 42.69 -35.50
CA ASN A 623 -16.57 42.50 -36.93
C ASN A 623 -17.82 42.46 -37.83
N VAL A 624 -19.01 42.78 -37.30
CA VAL A 624 -20.27 42.77 -38.06
C VAL A 624 -20.44 44.01 -38.96
N ASP A 625 -21.20 43.89 -40.04
CA ASP A 625 -21.52 45.00 -40.96
C ASP A 625 -22.67 45.87 -40.43
N SER A 626 -23.61 45.29 -39.67
CA SER A 626 -24.80 46.00 -39.19
C SER A 626 -25.28 45.53 -37.80
N VAL A 627 -26.14 46.34 -37.16
CA VAL A 627 -26.74 45.98 -35.86
C VAL A 627 -27.61 44.72 -35.95
N GLY A 628 -28.33 44.51 -37.07
CA GLY A 628 -29.12 43.29 -37.26
C GLY A 628 -28.26 42.04 -37.41
N GLU A 629 -27.11 42.14 -38.09
CA GLU A 629 -26.14 41.04 -38.15
C GLU A 629 -25.51 40.75 -36.78
N ALA A 630 -25.35 41.77 -35.93
CA ALA A 630 -24.92 41.58 -34.55
C ALA A 630 -25.93 40.76 -33.73
N GLU A 631 -27.23 41.02 -33.86
CA GLU A 631 -28.29 40.23 -33.23
C GLU A 631 -28.27 38.78 -33.74
N GLU A 632 -28.16 38.58 -35.05
CA GLU A 632 -28.05 37.24 -35.64
C GLU A 632 -26.81 36.51 -35.14
N CYS A 633 -25.66 37.17 -35.09
CA CYS A 633 -24.41 36.62 -34.55
C CYS A 633 -24.58 36.21 -33.08
N PHE A 634 -25.21 37.05 -32.26
CA PHE A 634 -25.47 36.75 -30.85
C PHE A 634 -26.42 35.56 -30.67
N HIS A 635 -27.51 35.49 -31.45
CA HIS A 635 -28.42 34.34 -31.43
C HIS A 635 -27.75 33.05 -31.92
N GLN A 636 -26.86 33.12 -32.91
CA GLN A 636 -26.06 31.96 -33.32
C GLN A 636 -25.13 31.49 -32.19
N LEU A 637 -24.53 32.42 -31.43
CA LEU A 637 -23.70 32.10 -30.27
C LEU A 637 -24.50 31.49 -29.11
N GLN A 638 -25.77 31.88 -28.91
CA GLN A 638 -26.69 31.23 -27.96
C GLN A 638 -26.83 29.72 -28.21
N HIS A 639 -26.78 29.30 -29.48
CA HIS A 639 -26.86 27.89 -29.86
C HIS A 639 -25.53 27.13 -29.79
N HIS A 640 -24.39 27.83 -29.76
CA HIS A 640 -23.04 27.24 -29.90
C HIS A 640 -22.11 27.48 -28.71
N ASN A 641 -22.68 27.79 -27.52
CA ASN A 641 -22.02 28.01 -26.23
C ASN A 641 -21.64 29.49 -25.95
N LEU A 642 -22.66 30.29 -25.62
CA LEU A 642 -22.55 31.72 -25.31
C LEU A 642 -21.76 31.96 -24.00
N MET A 643 -20.73 32.80 -24.06
CA MET A 643 -19.91 33.20 -22.89
C MET A 643 -20.04 34.67 -22.51
N ILE A 644 -20.75 35.46 -23.32
CA ILE A 644 -21.01 36.88 -23.12
C ILE A 644 -22.51 37.12 -22.89
N THR A 645 -22.84 37.99 -21.95
CA THR A 645 -24.24 38.37 -21.68
C THR A 645 -24.76 39.38 -22.70
N GLY A 646 -26.09 39.55 -22.83
CA GLY A 646 -26.67 40.55 -23.74
C GLY A 646 -26.21 41.98 -23.43
N ASP A 647 -26.09 42.33 -22.15
CA ASP A 647 -25.53 43.62 -21.71
C ASP A 647 -24.06 43.80 -22.11
N GLU A 648 -23.27 42.72 -22.08
CA GLU A 648 -21.88 42.75 -22.54
C GLU A 648 -21.79 42.88 -24.06
N ALA A 649 -22.62 42.14 -24.81
CA ALA A 649 -22.71 42.24 -26.28
C ALA A 649 -23.08 43.66 -26.72
N MET A 650 -24.06 44.28 -26.05
CA MET A 650 -24.41 45.68 -26.29
C MET A 650 -23.24 46.62 -25.98
N LYS A 651 -22.54 46.45 -24.85
CA LYS A 651 -21.34 47.25 -24.52
C LYS A 651 -20.21 47.09 -25.54
N VAL A 652 -20.02 45.89 -26.07
CA VAL A 652 -19.04 45.60 -27.13
C VAL A 652 -19.45 46.29 -28.43
N LEU A 653 -20.73 46.23 -28.81
CA LEU A 653 -21.22 46.86 -30.04
C LEU A 653 -21.16 48.39 -29.99
N VAL A 654 -21.32 49.00 -28.80
CA VAL A 654 -21.15 50.45 -28.60
C VAL A 654 -19.73 50.93 -28.95
N LEU A 655 -18.74 50.05 -28.96
CA LEU A 655 -17.37 50.40 -29.39
C LEU A 655 -17.29 50.72 -30.88
N ARG A 656 -18.29 50.34 -31.70
CA ARG A 656 -18.38 50.66 -33.13
C ARG A 656 -19.02 52.03 -33.36
N VAL A 657 -18.18 53.03 -33.68
CA VAL A 657 -18.62 54.44 -33.80
C VAL A 657 -19.35 54.74 -35.11
N ASP A 658 -19.24 53.85 -36.10
CA ASP A 658 -19.90 53.94 -37.40
C ASP A 658 -21.33 53.38 -37.40
N LEU A 659 -21.72 52.64 -36.36
CA LEU A 659 -23.06 52.09 -36.22
C LEU A 659 -24.03 53.08 -35.55
N PRO A 660 -25.31 53.13 -35.98
CA PRO A 660 -26.28 54.08 -35.44
C PRO A 660 -26.63 53.78 -33.98
N SER A 661 -26.35 54.73 -33.08
CA SER A 661 -26.54 54.55 -31.63
C SER A 661 -27.98 54.25 -31.22
N ASP A 662 -28.98 54.75 -31.96
CA ASP A 662 -30.39 54.46 -31.70
C ASP A 662 -30.77 53.03 -32.09
N ALA A 663 -30.13 52.45 -33.11
CA ALA A 663 -30.32 51.05 -33.46
C ALA A 663 -29.69 50.13 -32.41
N ILE A 664 -28.50 50.47 -31.90
CA ILE A 664 -27.82 49.69 -30.84
C ILE A 664 -28.66 49.65 -29.56
N LYS A 665 -29.30 50.76 -29.16
CA LYS A 665 -30.17 50.81 -27.98
C LYS A 665 -31.45 50.01 -28.12
N ASN A 666 -31.92 49.81 -29.35
CA ASN A 666 -33.13 49.05 -29.65
C ASN A 666 -32.82 47.60 -30.04
N ALA A 667 -31.54 47.19 -30.01
CA ALA A 667 -31.12 45.86 -30.37
C ALA A 667 -31.55 44.83 -29.33
N SER A 668 -32.04 43.68 -29.77
CA SER A 668 -32.49 42.57 -28.95
C SER A 668 -31.39 41.51 -28.80
N PHE A 669 -30.46 41.74 -27.89
CA PHE A 669 -29.47 40.75 -27.47
C PHE A 669 -30.04 39.77 -26.43
#